data_AF-A0A8H4LP12-F1
#
_entry.id   AF-A0A8H4LP12-F1
#
_cell.length_a   1.000
_cell.length_b   1.000
_cell.length_c   1.000
_cell.angle_alpha   90.00
_cell.angle_beta   90.00
_cell.angle_gamma   90.00
#
_symmetry.space_group_name_H-M   'P 1'
#
loop_
_entity.id
_entity.type
_entity.pdbx_description
1 polymer ?
#
loop_
_entity_poly.entity_id
_entity_poly.type
_entity_poly.pdbx_seq_one_letter_code
_entity_poly.pdbx_strand_id
1 'polypeptide(L)'
;MEPATSNMTSQLATFITSLKISDIPSSIQETATSLILDTVGCLRGGALTPIAGQVTAASSIFGGPGKASVAGRLELVGAAQALYVNARLSNLLDMDETFPTGAHFGVAAACAAIAALETKEKGSQECCGAELLVGVIAACVAYARTLGPDVVDAATLEQALGIAVSNTPLPIGHRWSDSVQVADCKYCDAGWCAVAGMHSVVSAMASLTGFASILDGDVGLAEACGAQMPRPESLTEQLGMLWYLADITFKPWPTCRWIHAPQTALRRLLGKHRPALEDIKEVVVFTNPVADGALFRNPSPSTFCGYSFSYQHAVAAMLLNIPSGRRWFDPEFAESEAAVQARKMVRVERLQGAESFARDMVRNQIRTMPGAVTVRTVQGQNWTESTEYSDGDPWNADTLYDRQKVIDKFRMSTDSPDAQELLDWISELQSRTTLDPLSLFIRKSGLNKTGTGLKKSIANLQQSLEALAAMAIAAVGQICATASIKGNLEQCVRLVAKAARGGAKVLFLPEASDYIAPDGQTSLRLAEPQSTSPFVKGLQQAAREHSVAVHVGIHHRGAAEAEADAQPSTEAVHRILNRALYITADGDIDNAATYDKLHVFDYGSLKESATVQPGPAVTPPFDSPIGRIGSLICFDLRFPETALTLAQPGPSSPWTSRPAQILTYPSAFTLRTGAAHWETLLRARAIETQSYVVAAAQVGRHNEKRASWGQSIVADPWGRVVLKLKGVVEVRPGDDVPEGTAEEGAEGEIGFVDIDLDALERVRREMPLQRRT
;
A
#
# COMPACT_ATOMS: atom_id res chain seq x y z
N MET A 1 52.60 -10.58 -4.02
CA MET A 1 51.30 -10.47 -3.36
C MET A 1 51.36 -11.35 -2.13
N GLU A 2 51.40 -10.76 -0.95
CA GLU A 2 51.17 -11.49 0.29
C GLU A 2 49.79 -12.18 0.20
N PRO A 3 49.61 -13.38 0.76
CA PRO A 3 48.30 -14.03 0.80
C PRO A 3 47.33 -13.07 1.49
N ALA A 4 46.21 -12.76 0.83
CA ALA A 4 45.19 -11.89 1.39
C ALA A 4 44.78 -12.45 2.77
N THR A 5 45.04 -11.69 3.83
CA THR A 5 44.48 -11.94 5.14
C THR A 5 42.96 -12.03 4.98
N SER A 6 42.36 -13.16 5.36
CA SER A 6 40.91 -13.38 5.29
C SER A 6 40.19 -12.22 5.99
N ASN A 7 39.28 -11.54 5.28
CA ASN A 7 38.50 -10.44 5.82
C ASN A 7 37.42 -10.97 6.80
N MET A 8 36.84 -10.11 7.64
CA MET A 8 35.87 -10.53 8.66
C MET A 8 34.63 -11.17 8.06
N THR A 9 34.18 -10.67 6.90
CA THR A 9 33.02 -11.22 6.20
C THR A 9 33.24 -12.70 5.84
N SER A 10 34.39 -13.03 5.27
CA SER A 10 34.79 -14.39 4.88
C SER A 10 35.07 -15.29 6.09
N GLN A 11 35.69 -14.76 7.16
CA GLN A 11 35.89 -15.48 8.42
C GLN A 11 34.56 -15.90 9.05
N LEU A 12 33.60 -14.97 9.13
CA LEU A 12 32.27 -15.21 9.67
C LEU A 12 31.53 -16.27 8.85
N ALA A 13 31.54 -16.14 7.52
CA ALA A 13 30.91 -17.11 6.61
C ALA A 13 31.49 -18.52 6.76
N THR A 14 32.83 -18.63 6.87
CA THR A 14 33.53 -19.90 7.09
C THR A 14 33.16 -20.52 8.44
N PHE A 15 33.19 -19.72 9.52
CA PHE A 15 32.85 -20.21 10.85
C PHE A 15 31.42 -20.77 10.89
N ILE A 16 30.43 -20.00 10.43
CA ILE A 16 29.01 -20.40 10.46
C ILE A 16 28.79 -21.71 9.68
N THR A 17 29.29 -21.79 8.45
CA THR A 17 29.07 -22.97 7.59
C THR A 17 29.72 -24.23 8.15
N SER A 18 30.82 -24.08 8.91
CA SER A 18 31.51 -25.19 9.57
C SER A 18 30.92 -25.61 10.92
N LEU A 19 30.15 -24.74 11.59
CA LEU A 19 29.69 -24.92 12.96
C LEU A 19 28.77 -26.13 13.13
N LYS A 20 29.07 -27.07 14.01
CA LYS A 20 28.23 -28.24 14.32
C LYS A 20 27.60 -28.13 15.70
N ILE A 21 26.51 -28.86 15.93
CA ILE A 21 25.86 -28.91 17.25
C ILE A 21 26.82 -29.37 18.36
N SER A 22 27.76 -30.27 18.04
CA SER A 22 28.81 -30.75 18.96
C SER A 22 29.79 -29.68 19.42
N ASP A 23 29.91 -28.60 18.65
CA ASP A 23 30.85 -27.50 18.93
C ASP A 23 30.25 -26.47 19.88
N ILE A 24 28.95 -26.60 20.18
CA ILE A 24 28.16 -25.64 20.96
C ILE A 24 28.01 -26.15 22.40
N PRO A 25 28.31 -25.35 23.44
CA PRO A 25 28.10 -25.76 24.83
C PRO A 25 26.64 -26.11 25.14
N SER A 26 26.40 -27.12 25.98
CA SER A 26 25.05 -27.57 26.33
C SER A 26 24.16 -26.46 26.90
N SER A 27 24.72 -25.57 27.72
CA SER A 27 24.01 -24.40 28.26
C SER A 27 23.49 -23.46 27.16
N ILE A 28 24.26 -23.27 26.09
CA ILE A 28 23.86 -22.44 24.94
C ILE A 28 22.78 -23.15 24.12
N GLN A 29 22.87 -24.47 23.96
CA GLN A 29 21.82 -25.27 23.33
C GLN A 29 20.50 -25.20 24.11
N GLU A 30 20.55 -25.22 25.45
CA GLU A 30 19.39 -25.04 26.32
C GLU A 30 18.79 -23.64 26.19
N THR A 31 19.62 -22.58 26.19
CA THR A 31 19.15 -21.21 25.95
C THR A 31 18.52 -21.06 24.58
N ALA A 32 19.09 -21.66 23.52
CA ALA A 32 18.51 -21.67 22.18
C ALA A 32 17.16 -22.41 22.14
N THR A 33 17.04 -23.53 22.87
CA THR A 33 15.78 -24.27 23.00
C THR A 33 14.71 -23.42 23.71
N SER A 34 15.11 -22.62 24.71
CA SER A 34 14.22 -21.64 25.37
C SER A 34 13.87 -20.48 24.46
N LEU A 35 14.80 -20.00 23.64
CA LEU A 35 14.53 -18.99 22.63
C LEU A 35 13.49 -19.45 21.60
N ILE A 36 13.62 -20.67 21.06
CA ILE A 36 12.63 -21.24 20.14
C ILE A 36 11.25 -21.29 20.80
N LEU A 37 11.19 -21.77 22.04
CA LEU A 37 9.94 -21.87 22.79
C LEU A 37 9.32 -20.48 23.04
N ASP A 38 10.15 -19.50 23.40
CA ASP A 38 9.75 -18.11 23.62
C ASP A 38 9.17 -17.48 22.36
N THR A 39 9.91 -17.56 21.24
CA THR A 39 9.48 -17.06 19.94
C THR A 39 8.19 -17.70 19.47
N VAL A 40 8.05 -19.04 19.58
CA VAL A 40 6.81 -19.74 19.17
C VAL A 40 5.63 -19.36 20.09
N GLY A 41 5.89 -19.16 21.38
CA GLY A 41 4.89 -18.64 22.32
C GLY A 41 4.38 -17.26 21.93
N CYS A 42 5.31 -16.34 21.65
CA CYS A 42 4.99 -14.98 21.20
C CYS A 42 4.34 -14.97 19.81
N LEU A 43 4.75 -15.83 18.89
CA LEU A 43 4.12 -16.02 17.57
C LEU A 43 2.63 -16.36 17.70
N ARG A 44 2.31 -17.34 18.56
CA ARG A 44 0.94 -17.77 18.82
C ARG A 44 0.12 -16.70 19.52
N GLY A 45 0.68 -16.07 20.53
CA GLY A 45 0.04 -14.95 21.24
C GLY A 45 -0.22 -13.76 20.30
N GLY A 46 0.76 -13.43 19.44
CA GLY A 46 0.68 -12.40 18.42
C GLY A 46 -0.38 -12.69 17.36
N ALA A 47 -0.50 -13.95 16.93
CA ALA A 47 -1.55 -14.39 15.99
C ALA A 47 -2.98 -14.27 16.55
N LEU A 48 -3.11 -14.16 17.88
CA LEU A 48 -4.38 -13.97 18.58
C LEU A 48 -4.70 -12.50 18.89
N THR A 49 -3.87 -11.56 18.44
CA THR A 49 -4.09 -10.12 18.66
C THR A 49 -5.14 -9.55 17.68
N PRO A 50 -5.80 -8.42 18.02
CA PRO A 50 -6.77 -7.77 17.14
C PRO A 50 -6.26 -7.41 15.74
N ILE A 51 -4.96 -7.13 15.58
CA ILE A 51 -4.36 -6.71 14.30
C ILE A 51 -3.69 -7.85 13.52
N ALA A 52 -3.63 -9.07 14.06
CA ALA A 52 -2.98 -10.20 13.41
C ALA A 52 -3.50 -10.48 11.99
N GLY A 53 -4.82 -10.36 11.81
CA GLY A 53 -5.46 -10.55 10.51
C GLY A 53 -5.01 -9.52 9.46
N GLN A 54 -4.74 -8.28 9.88
CA GLN A 54 -4.24 -7.22 8.99
C GLN A 54 -2.80 -7.50 8.58
N VAL A 55 -1.95 -7.95 9.51
CA VAL A 55 -0.56 -8.36 9.23
C VAL A 55 -0.53 -9.47 8.18
N THR A 56 -1.33 -10.52 8.38
CA THR A 56 -1.37 -11.66 7.47
C THR A 56 -2.00 -11.29 6.12
N ALA A 57 -3.06 -10.47 6.10
CA ALA A 57 -3.73 -10.07 4.86
C ALA A 57 -2.82 -9.23 3.95
N ALA A 58 -2.08 -8.27 4.51
CA ALA A 58 -1.17 -7.41 3.75
C ALA A 58 -0.09 -8.21 2.99
N SER A 59 0.43 -9.28 3.60
CA SER A 59 1.42 -10.16 2.96
C SER A 59 0.78 -11.15 1.99
N SER A 60 -0.48 -11.53 2.21
CA SER A 60 -1.16 -12.57 1.40
C SER A 60 -1.43 -12.17 -0.04
N ILE A 61 -1.42 -10.88 -0.37
CA ILE A 61 -1.59 -10.39 -1.74
C ILE A 61 -0.41 -10.80 -2.63
N PHE A 62 0.80 -10.74 -2.08
CA PHE A 62 2.05 -11.04 -2.81
C PHE A 62 2.53 -12.48 -2.56
N GLY A 63 1.81 -13.21 -1.72
CA GLY A 63 2.10 -14.59 -1.38
C GLY A 63 1.54 -15.59 -2.38
N GLY A 64 2.10 -16.79 -2.38
CA GLY A 64 1.65 -17.92 -3.20
C GLY A 64 1.69 -19.24 -2.43
N PRO A 65 1.17 -20.34 -3.01
CA PRO A 65 1.25 -21.65 -2.39
C PRO A 65 2.72 -22.07 -2.19
N GLY A 66 2.99 -22.83 -1.13
CA GLY A 66 4.34 -23.33 -0.83
C GLY A 66 4.33 -24.38 0.27
N LYS A 67 5.44 -24.51 1.01
CA LYS A 67 5.62 -25.51 2.06
C LYS A 67 5.74 -24.93 3.48
N ALA A 68 5.83 -23.61 3.61
CA ALA A 68 6.08 -22.96 4.89
C ALA A 68 4.79 -22.65 5.65
N SER A 69 4.84 -22.76 6.97
CA SER A 69 3.70 -22.53 7.86
C SER A 69 3.52 -21.04 8.17
N VAL A 70 2.27 -20.61 8.32
CA VAL A 70 1.91 -19.29 8.84
C VAL A 70 1.04 -19.47 10.07
N ALA A 71 1.34 -18.72 11.13
CA ALA A 71 0.56 -18.78 12.35
C ALA A 71 -0.91 -18.46 12.08
N GLY A 72 -1.79 -19.39 12.46
CA GLY A 72 -3.22 -19.23 12.28
C GLY A 72 -3.78 -19.49 10.88
N ARG A 73 -2.96 -20.05 9.98
CA ARG A 73 -3.37 -20.44 8.64
C ARG A 73 -3.14 -21.94 8.43
N LEU A 74 -4.16 -22.64 7.96
CA LEU A 74 -4.05 -24.07 7.66
C LEU A 74 -3.27 -24.34 6.37
N GLU A 75 -3.45 -23.48 5.36
CA GLU A 75 -2.72 -23.61 4.10
C GLU A 75 -1.25 -23.24 4.28
N LEU A 76 -0.39 -23.98 3.56
CA LEU A 76 1.04 -23.68 3.46
C LEU A 76 1.29 -22.65 2.35
N VAL A 77 2.30 -21.82 2.55
CA VAL A 77 2.63 -20.70 1.67
C VAL A 77 4.10 -20.68 1.30
N GLY A 78 4.47 -19.78 0.38
CA GLY A 78 5.87 -19.49 0.08
C GLY A 78 6.63 -18.98 1.32
N ALA A 79 7.91 -19.34 1.42
CA ALA A 79 8.76 -19.01 2.57
C ALA A 79 8.85 -17.49 2.84
N ALA A 80 8.89 -16.66 1.80
CA ALA A 80 8.90 -15.20 1.95
C ALA A 80 7.69 -14.69 2.73
N GLN A 81 6.49 -15.17 2.38
CA GLN A 81 5.25 -14.80 3.07
C GLN A 81 5.28 -15.32 4.52
N ALA A 82 5.67 -16.59 4.71
CA ALA A 82 5.74 -17.19 6.04
C ALA A 82 6.69 -16.43 6.97
N LEU A 83 7.88 -16.05 6.47
CA LEU A 83 8.86 -15.30 7.22
C LEU A 83 8.37 -13.91 7.60
N TYR A 84 7.84 -13.17 6.63
CA TYR A 84 7.34 -11.83 6.86
C TYR A 84 6.25 -11.83 7.95
N VAL A 85 5.29 -12.74 7.84
CA VAL A 85 4.16 -12.82 8.77
C VAL A 85 4.61 -13.33 10.13
N ASN A 86 5.31 -14.48 10.20
CA ASN A 86 5.64 -15.10 11.48
C ASN A 86 6.65 -14.26 12.28
N ALA A 87 7.67 -13.68 11.64
CA ALA A 87 8.63 -12.84 12.38
C ALA A 87 7.94 -11.59 12.95
N ARG A 88 7.04 -10.96 12.18
CA ARG A 88 6.25 -9.82 12.63
C ARG A 88 5.28 -10.19 13.75
N LEU A 89 4.55 -11.29 13.64
CA LEU A 89 3.64 -11.75 14.69
C LEU A 89 4.39 -12.14 15.98
N SER A 90 5.59 -12.72 15.86
CA SER A 90 6.43 -13.08 17.01
C SER A 90 6.90 -11.86 17.80
N ASN A 91 7.21 -10.76 17.12
CA ASN A 91 7.65 -9.51 17.75
C ASN A 91 6.47 -8.58 18.13
N LEU A 92 5.25 -8.88 17.66
CA LEU A 92 4.09 -8.00 17.76
C LEU A 92 3.70 -7.62 19.20
N LEU A 93 3.85 -8.56 20.13
CA LEU A 93 3.55 -8.33 21.54
C LEU A 93 4.64 -7.52 22.26
N ASP A 94 5.81 -7.32 21.65
CA ASP A 94 7.01 -6.82 22.31
C ASP A 94 7.33 -7.62 23.59
N MET A 95 7.12 -8.93 23.53
CA MET A 95 7.29 -9.84 24.66
C MET A 95 8.35 -10.90 24.37
N ASP A 96 8.87 -10.93 23.16
CA ASP A 96 9.95 -11.79 22.71
C ASP A 96 11.28 -11.48 23.41
N GLU A 97 12.32 -12.26 23.15
CA GLU A 97 13.63 -12.04 23.71
C GLU A 97 14.17 -10.66 23.34
N THR A 98 15.10 -10.15 24.13
CA THR A 98 15.87 -8.96 23.74
C THR A 98 17.33 -9.14 24.09
N PHE A 99 18.20 -8.63 23.23
CA PHE A 99 19.61 -8.47 23.51
C PHE A 99 19.83 -7.17 24.30
N PRO A 100 20.82 -7.07 25.20
CA PRO A 100 20.96 -5.93 26.11
C PRO A 100 21.40 -4.62 25.46
N THR A 101 21.38 -4.54 24.13
CA THR A 101 21.47 -3.31 23.33
C THR A 101 20.08 -2.77 22.94
N GLY A 102 19.00 -3.50 23.26
CA GLY A 102 17.63 -3.20 22.83
C GLY A 102 17.21 -3.85 21.51
N ALA A 103 18.02 -4.78 20.97
CA ALA A 103 17.74 -5.48 19.72
C ALA A 103 16.94 -6.79 19.95
N HIS A 104 16.24 -7.23 18.91
CA HIS A 104 15.44 -8.47 18.88
C HIS A 104 15.88 -9.28 17.66
N PHE A 105 16.60 -10.39 17.86
CA PHE A 105 17.21 -11.15 16.75
C PHE A 105 16.65 -12.57 16.62
N GLY A 106 16.22 -13.17 17.72
CA GLY A 106 15.72 -14.53 17.81
C GLY A 106 14.40 -14.72 17.06
N VAL A 107 13.51 -13.73 17.07
CA VAL A 107 12.26 -13.77 16.27
C VAL A 107 12.52 -13.99 14.78
N ALA A 108 13.49 -13.27 14.21
CA ALA A 108 13.86 -13.43 12.80
C ALA A 108 14.63 -14.74 12.59
N ALA A 109 15.57 -15.08 13.48
CA ALA A 109 16.41 -16.27 13.38
C ALA A 109 15.59 -17.57 13.46
N ALA A 110 14.69 -17.69 14.43
CA ALA A 110 13.84 -18.87 14.61
C ALA A 110 12.84 -19.01 13.46
N CYS A 111 12.18 -17.93 13.03
CA CYS A 111 11.30 -17.99 11.87
C CYS A 111 12.06 -18.38 10.60
N ALA A 112 13.27 -17.84 10.39
CA ALA A 112 14.16 -18.18 9.29
C ALA A 112 14.54 -19.66 9.27
N ALA A 113 14.99 -20.21 10.40
CA ALA A 113 15.36 -21.62 10.50
C ALA A 113 14.15 -22.55 10.30
N ILE A 114 12.99 -22.22 10.88
CA ILE A 114 11.75 -22.99 10.67
C ILE A 114 11.36 -23.01 9.19
N ALA A 115 11.30 -21.84 8.54
CA ALA A 115 10.93 -21.76 7.12
C ALA A 115 11.92 -22.49 6.21
N ALA A 116 13.22 -22.40 6.48
CA ALA A 116 14.25 -23.12 5.74
C ALA A 116 14.01 -24.64 5.81
N LEU A 117 13.81 -25.19 7.01
CA LEU A 117 13.56 -26.62 7.22
C LEU A 117 12.26 -27.08 6.57
N GLU A 118 11.18 -26.31 6.69
CA GLU A 118 9.88 -26.62 6.06
C GLU A 118 9.98 -26.66 4.52
N THR A 119 10.89 -25.87 3.94
CA THR A 119 11.14 -25.88 2.49
C THR A 119 12.13 -26.94 2.01
N LYS A 120 12.98 -27.46 2.90
CA LYS A 120 14.00 -28.48 2.60
C LYS A 120 13.35 -29.78 2.11
N GLU A 121 14.04 -30.55 1.26
CA GLU A 121 13.54 -31.84 0.79
C GLU A 121 13.59 -32.89 1.93
N LYS A 122 12.52 -33.69 2.07
CA LYS A 122 12.34 -34.66 3.18
C LYS A 122 13.50 -35.65 3.36
N GLY A 123 14.26 -35.94 2.31
CA GLY A 123 15.43 -36.84 2.36
C GLY A 123 16.72 -36.22 2.92
N SER A 124 16.74 -34.90 3.14
CA SER A 124 17.93 -34.13 3.58
C SER A 124 17.86 -33.65 5.04
N GLN A 125 16.88 -34.14 5.81
CA GLN A 125 16.57 -33.72 7.18
C GLN A 125 17.10 -34.72 8.22
N GLU A 126 18.37 -35.11 8.15
CA GLU A 126 18.99 -35.86 9.25
C GLU A 126 18.97 -34.98 10.52
N CYS A 127 18.16 -35.34 11.51
CA CYS A 127 17.96 -34.61 12.78
C CYS A 127 17.59 -33.11 12.61
N CYS A 128 16.46 -32.80 11.98
CA CYS A 128 15.97 -31.44 11.77
C CYS A 128 15.95 -30.54 13.03
N GLY A 129 15.80 -31.13 14.22
CA GLY A 129 15.82 -30.35 15.46
C GLY A 129 17.23 -29.88 15.88
N ALA A 130 18.27 -30.65 15.58
CA ALA A 130 19.65 -30.18 15.73
C ALA A 130 19.97 -29.08 14.71
N GLU A 131 19.51 -29.22 13.46
CA GLU A 131 19.64 -28.18 12.43
C GLU A 131 18.91 -26.89 12.83
N LEU A 132 17.69 -27.00 13.38
CA LEU A 132 16.94 -25.86 13.90
C LEU A 132 17.73 -25.11 14.98
N LEU A 133 18.33 -25.84 15.93
CA LEU A 133 19.12 -25.24 17.01
C LEU A 133 20.35 -24.51 16.47
N VAL A 134 21.13 -25.14 15.59
CA VAL A 134 22.32 -24.51 15.00
C VAL A 134 21.93 -23.29 14.16
N GLY A 135 20.82 -23.38 13.41
CA GLY A 135 20.26 -22.27 12.65
C GLY A 135 19.93 -21.06 13.54
N VAL A 136 19.17 -21.27 14.62
CA VAL A 136 18.81 -20.21 15.57
C VAL A 136 20.04 -19.58 16.22
N ILE A 137 21.03 -20.39 16.58
CA ILE A 137 22.29 -19.93 17.18
C ILE A 137 23.10 -19.09 16.18
N ALA A 138 23.01 -19.40 14.89
CA ALA A 138 23.63 -18.60 13.82
C ALA A 138 22.91 -17.26 13.56
N ALA A 139 21.80 -16.96 14.24
CA ALA A 139 21.13 -15.67 14.26
C ALA A 139 20.80 -15.08 12.88
N CYS A 140 21.45 -13.99 12.46
CA CYS A 140 21.13 -13.25 11.23
C CYS A 140 21.28 -14.08 9.95
N VAL A 141 22.03 -15.19 9.99
CA VAL A 141 22.24 -16.11 8.86
C VAL A 141 21.54 -17.46 9.06
N ALA A 142 20.57 -17.52 9.99
CA ALA A 142 19.85 -18.74 10.33
C ALA A 142 19.29 -19.45 9.09
N TYR A 143 18.74 -18.71 8.12
CA TYR A 143 18.20 -19.30 6.89
C TYR A 143 19.29 -20.08 6.11
N ALA A 144 20.40 -19.42 5.77
CA ALA A 144 21.53 -20.05 5.08
C ALA A 144 22.08 -21.22 5.87
N ARG A 145 22.34 -21.02 7.17
CA ARG A 145 22.94 -22.07 7.99
C ARG A 145 22.06 -23.30 8.03
N THR A 146 20.74 -23.12 8.12
CA THR A 146 19.80 -24.24 8.25
C THR A 146 19.66 -25.05 6.96
N LEU A 147 19.87 -24.44 5.79
CA LEU A 147 19.92 -25.19 4.52
C LEU A 147 21.09 -26.18 4.48
N GLY A 148 22.17 -25.89 5.20
CA GLY A 148 23.34 -26.75 5.36
C GLY A 148 24.47 -26.42 4.37
N PRO A 149 25.71 -26.84 4.67
CA PRO A 149 26.90 -26.49 3.90
C PRO A 149 26.93 -27.08 2.48
N ASP A 150 26.18 -28.16 2.23
CA ASP A 150 26.06 -28.74 0.88
C ASP A 150 25.19 -27.89 -0.06
N VAL A 151 24.36 -27.00 0.50
CA VAL A 151 23.48 -26.09 -0.26
C VAL A 151 24.05 -24.68 -0.28
N VAL A 152 24.59 -24.21 0.85
CA VAL A 152 25.17 -22.88 1.01
C VAL A 152 26.57 -23.02 1.61
N ASP A 153 27.58 -23.00 0.75
CA ASP A 153 28.98 -23.01 1.18
C ASP A 153 29.44 -21.62 1.70
N ALA A 154 30.68 -21.56 2.21
CA ALA A 154 31.23 -20.33 2.78
C ALA A 154 31.28 -19.19 1.77
N ALA A 155 31.63 -19.48 0.51
CA ALA A 155 31.70 -18.46 -0.55
C ALA A 155 30.31 -17.89 -0.88
N THR A 156 29.30 -18.75 -0.97
CA THR A 156 27.90 -18.35 -1.19
C THR A 156 27.37 -17.52 -0.02
N LEU A 157 27.69 -17.92 1.22
CA LEU A 157 27.30 -17.16 2.40
C LEU A 157 27.99 -15.79 2.47
N GLU A 158 29.26 -15.68 2.08
CA GLU A 158 29.96 -14.40 1.97
C GLU A 158 29.26 -13.44 0.99
N GLN A 159 28.84 -13.94 -0.19
CA GLN A 159 28.05 -13.14 -1.13
C GLN A 159 26.69 -12.74 -0.53
N ALA A 160 26.02 -13.67 0.15
CA ALA A 160 24.72 -13.43 0.77
C ALA A 160 24.79 -12.34 1.86
N LEU A 161 25.87 -12.30 2.67
CA LEU A 161 26.09 -11.25 3.66
C LEU A 161 26.20 -9.87 2.99
N GLY A 162 26.95 -9.78 1.88
CA GLY A 162 27.07 -8.57 1.07
C GLY A 162 25.73 -8.06 0.52
N ILE A 163 24.90 -8.97 0.01
CA ILE A 163 23.57 -8.65 -0.51
C ILE A 163 22.63 -8.25 0.63
N ALA A 164 22.68 -8.94 1.77
CA ALA A 164 21.82 -8.68 2.92
C ALA A 164 22.02 -7.26 3.45
N VAL A 165 23.27 -6.83 3.63
CA VAL A 165 23.56 -5.47 4.10
C VAL A 165 23.03 -4.40 3.14
N SER A 166 23.11 -4.64 1.83
CA SER A 166 22.60 -3.70 0.82
C SER A 166 21.07 -3.55 0.85
N ASN A 167 20.37 -4.48 1.51
CA ASN A 167 18.92 -4.49 1.65
C ASN A 167 18.46 -4.32 3.11
N THR A 168 19.38 -3.97 4.02
CA THR A 168 19.05 -3.71 5.42
C THR A 168 18.14 -2.48 5.53
N PRO A 169 16.99 -2.57 6.22
CA PRO A 169 16.15 -1.42 6.48
C PRO A 169 16.92 -0.29 7.20
N LEU A 170 16.58 0.96 6.88
CA LEU A 170 17.22 2.11 7.51
C LEU A 170 16.98 2.12 9.03
N PRO A 171 18.01 2.42 9.86
CA PRO A 171 17.86 2.48 11.31
C PRO A 171 17.06 3.73 11.72
N ILE A 172 15.73 3.59 11.82
CA ILE A 172 14.81 4.69 12.17
C ILE A 172 14.42 4.73 13.67
N GLY A 173 15.18 4.04 14.53
CA GLY A 173 14.86 3.89 15.96
C GLY A 173 14.69 5.21 16.73
N HIS A 174 15.42 6.26 16.34
CA HIS A 174 15.23 7.61 16.90
C HIS A 174 13.82 8.15 16.64
N ARG A 175 13.26 7.93 15.45
CA ARG A 175 11.93 8.44 15.10
C ARG A 175 10.84 7.83 15.97
N TRP A 176 10.95 6.54 16.29
CA TRP A 176 10.02 5.88 17.20
C TRP A 176 10.15 6.44 18.62
N SER A 177 11.39 6.68 19.06
CA SER A 177 11.71 7.20 20.41
C SER A 177 11.19 8.63 20.65
N ASP A 178 11.04 9.43 19.59
CA ASP A 178 10.53 10.80 19.69
C ASP A 178 8.99 10.90 19.50
N SER A 179 8.32 9.79 19.16
CA SER A 179 6.89 9.81 18.82
C SER A 179 6.01 9.70 20.06
N VAL A 180 4.98 10.55 20.22
CA VAL A 180 4.00 10.39 21.33
C VAL A 180 3.11 9.15 21.13
N GLN A 181 2.73 8.87 19.88
CA GLN A 181 2.00 7.68 19.48
C GLN A 181 2.86 6.88 18.52
N VAL A 182 3.32 5.71 18.96
CA VAL A 182 4.17 4.83 18.14
C VAL A 182 3.30 4.12 17.12
N ALA A 183 3.62 4.25 15.83
CA ALA A 183 2.87 3.60 14.77
C ALA A 183 3.12 2.09 14.71
N ASP A 184 2.19 1.35 14.09
CA ASP A 184 2.27 -0.11 13.94
C ASP A 184 3.40 -0.60 13.02
N CYS A 185 4.15 0.34 12.44
CA CYS A 185 5.31 0.06 11.62
C CYS A 185 6.55 -0.37 12.41
N LYS A 186 6.63 -0.13 13.72
CA LYS A 186 7.76 -0.58 14.56
C LYS A 186 8.08 -2.06 14.34
N TYR A 187 7.04 -2.90 14.32
CA TYR A 187 7.20 -4.35 14.19
C TYR A 187 7.26 -4.84 12.73
N CYS A 188 7.23 -3.92 11.74
CA CYS A 188 7.45 -4.31 10.34
C CYS A 188 8.88 -4.80 10.10
N ASP A 189 9.85 -4.26 10.85
CA ASP A 189 11.27 -4.49 10.60
C ASP A 189 11.66 -5.96 10.79
N ALA A 190 11.11 -6.65 11.80
CA ALA A 190 11.37 -8.08 12.00
C ALA A 190 10.98 -8.93 10.78
N GLY A 191 9.83 -8.62 10.15
CA GLY A 191 9.37 -9.29 8.94
C GLY A 191 10.27 -8.99 7.74
N TRP A 192 10.66 -7.74 7.55
CA TRP A 192 11.52 -7.33 6.43
C TRP A 192 12.95 -7.83 6.57
N CYS A 193 13.54 -7.80 7.76
CA CYS A 193 14.87 -8.36 8.02
C CYS A 193 14.90 -9.86 7.73
N ALA A 194 13.88 -10.62 8.13
CA ALA A 194 13.79 -12.05 7.84
C ALA A 194 13.69 -12.33 6.33
N VAL A 195 12.87 -11.56 5.61
CA VAL A 195 12.74 -11.69 4.14
C VAL A 195 14.02 -11.27 3.42
N ALA A 196 14.65 -10.16 3.82
CA ALA A 196 15.90 -9.68 3.23
C ALA A 196 17.02 -10.71 3.41
N GLY A 197 17.14 -11.31 4.60
CA GLY A 197 18.08 -12.40 4.87
C GLY A 197 17.85 -13.60 3.94
N MET A 198 16.61 -14.09 3.85
CA MET A 198 16.26 -15.19 2.94
C MET A 198 16.57 -14.86 1.48
N HIS A 199 16.13 -13.70 1.00
CA HIS A 199 16.28 -13.29 -0.39
C HIS A 199 17.76 -13.13 -0.77
N SER A 200 18.60 -12.68 0.18
CA SER A 200 20.04 -12.55 -0.03
C SER A 200 20.72 -13.90 -0.23
N VAL A 201 20.31 -14.91 0.54
CA VAL A 201 20.79 -16.29 0.38
C VAL A 201 20.35 -16.86 -0.96
N VAL A 202 19.06 -16.74 -1.31
CA VAL A 202 18.53 -17.21 -2.60
C VAL A 202 19.22 -16.50 -3.78
N SER A 203 19.49 -15.20 -3.65
CA SER A 203 20.21 -14.42 -4.66
C SER A 203 21.64 -14.92 -4.85
N ALA A 204 22.37 -15.16 -3.76
CA ALA A 204 23.72 -15.70 -3.81
C ALA A 204 23.75 -17.12 -4.42
N MET A 205 22.79 -17.98 -4.07
CA MET A 205 22.62 -19.31 -4.69
C MET A 205 22.35 -19.21 -6.21
N ALA A 206 21.68 -18.15 -6.65
CA ALA A 206 21.51 -17.82 -8.07
C ALA A 206 22.76 -17.17 -8.70
N SER A 207 23.90 -17.22 -8.02
CA SER A 207 25.19 -16.63 -8.46
C SER A 207 25.17 -15.10 -8.60
N LEU A 208 24.27 -14.40 -7.91
CA LEU A 208 24.35 -12.94 -7.75
C LEU A 208 25.42 -12.60 -6.71
N THR A 209 26.14 -11.51 -6.95
CA THR A 209 27.30 -11.12 -6.13
C THR A 209 26.96 -10.02 -5.13
N GLY A 210 27.51 -10.13 -3.93
CA GLY A 210 27.48 -9.08 -2.89
C GLY A 210 28.87 -8.50 -2.64
N PHE A 211 28.95 -7.47 -1.80
CA PHE A 211 30.24 -6.93 -1.37
C PHE A 211 30.95 -7.89 -0.41
N ALA A 212 32.05 -8.48 -0.86
CA ALA A 212 32.83 -9.50 -0.12
C ALA A 212 33.48 -8.98 1.17
N SER A 213 33.55 -7.66 1.38
CA SER A 213 34.16 -7.02 2.54
C SER A 213 33.17 -6.08 3.24
N ILE A 214 31.87 -6.40 3.21
CA ILE A 214 30.82 -5.48 3.64
C ILE A 214 30.83 -5.17 5.13
N LEU A 215 31.44 -6.05 5.94
CA LEU A 215 31.64 -5.83 7.38
C LEU A 215 32.98 -5.16 7.68
N ASP A 216 33.79 -4.89 6.66
CA ASP A 216 35.18 -4.48 6.76
C ASP A 216 35.41 -3.03 6.30
N GLY A 217 36.43 -2.38 6.86
CA GLY A 217 36.94 -1.09 6.41
C GLY A 217 36.02 0.12 6.62
N ASP A 218 36.47 1.27 6.15
CA ASP A 218 35.85 2.58 6.40
C ASP A 218 34.63 2.89 5.51
N VAL A 219 34.21 1.95 4.67
CA VAL A 219 33.04 2.07 3.78
C VAL A 219 32.08 0.87 3.92
N GLY A 220 32.19 0.12 5.02
CA GLY A 220 31.34 -1.02 5.34
C GLY A 220 30.03 -0.66 6.06
N LEU A 221 29.33 -1.68 6.55
CA LEU A 221 28.03 -1.56 7.24
C LEU A 221 28.04 -0.52 8.37
N ALA A 222 29.11 -0.49 9.18
CA ALA A 222 29.20 0.43 10.31
C ALA A 222 29.11 1.90 9.86
N GLU A 223 29.91 2.29 8.88
CA GLU A 223 29.90 3.65 8.33
C GLU A 223 28.56 3.96 7.64
N ALA A 224 28.00 3.01 6.88
CA ALA A 224 26.71 3.18 6.22
C ALA A 224 25.55 3.45 7.21
N CYS A 225 25.65 2.91 8.43
CA CYS A 225 24.71 3.16 9.52
C CYS A 225 25.06 4.40 10.37
N GLY A 226 26.13 5.14 10.05
CA GLY A 226 26.65 6.22 10.88
C GLY A 226 27.16 5.74 12.25
N ALA A 227 27.51 4.46 12.36
CA ALA A 227 27.97 3.83 13.59
C ALA A 227 29.50 3.83 13.65
N GLN A 228 30.05 4.19 14.80
CA GLN A 228 31.48 4.03 15.06
C GLN A 228 31.73 2.63 15.61
N MET A 229 32.53 1.83 14.90
CA MET A 229 33.07 0.57 15.42
C MET A 229 34.55 0.73 15.78
N PRO A 230 34.87 1.09 17.04
CA PRO A 230 36.26 1.30 17.45
C PRO A 230 37.09 0.01 17.53
N ARG A 231 36.44 -1.16 17.50
CA ARG A 231 37.07 -2.50 17.51
C ARG A 231 36.32 -3.46 16.58
N PRO A 232 36.42 -3.28 15.26
CA PRO A 232 35.72 -4.12 14.28
C PRO A 232 36.11 -5.61 14.41
N GLU A 233 37.36 -5.91 14.78
CA GLU A 233 37.88 -7.27 14.98
C GLU A 233 37.10 -8.08 16.01
N SER A 234 36.40 -7.41 16.93
CA SER A 234 35.54 -8.08 17.93
C SER A 234 34.40 -8.91 17.33
N LEU A 235 34.03 -8.69 16.06
CA LEU A 235 33.07 -9.51 15.33
C LEU A 235 33.56 -10.95 15.09
N THR A 236 34.88 -11.17 15.05
CA THR A 236 35.47 -12.46 14.65
C THR A 236 36.47 -13.05 15.65
N GLU A 237 37.05 -12.23 16.55
CA GLU A 237 38.08 -12.62 17.52
C GLU A 237 37.72 -13.83 18.41
N GLN A 238 36.44 -13.96 18.82
CA GLN A 238 36.01 -14.93 19.85
C GLN A 238 34.95 -15.92 19.34
N LEU A 239 34.91 -16.17 18.03
CA LEU A 239 33.99 -17.15 17.44
C LEU A 239 34.20 -18.55 18.06
N GLY A 240 33.11 -19.17 18.50
CA GLY A 240 33.11 -20.48 19.17
C GLY A 240 33.51 -20.44 20.66
N MET A 241 34.10 -19.36 21.14
CA MET A 241 34.47 -19.18 22.55
C MET A 241 33.45 -18.35 23.31
N LEU A 242 33.00 -17.24 22.71
CA LEU A 242 32.05 -16.33 23.32
C LEU A 242 30.67 -16.47 22.68
N TRP A 243 29.67 -16.76 23.51
CA TRP A 243 28.30 -16.99 23.08
C TRP A 243 27.38 -15.90 23.64
N TYR A 244 27.06 -14.91 22.82
CA TYR A 244 26.16 -13.81 23.20
C TYR A 244 24.74 -14.25 23.54
N LEU A 245 24.35 -15.47 23.12
CA LEU A 245 23.06 -16.04 23.49
C LEU A 245 22.89 -16.20 25.01
N ALA A 246 23.99 -16.36 25.77
CA ALA A 246 23.93 -16.41 27.23
C ALA A 246 23.50 -15.08 27.89
N ASP A 247 23.54 -13.97 27.14
CA ASP A 247 23.24 -12.63 27.63
C ASP A 247 21.84 -12.12 27.21
N ILE A 248 20.97 -12.96 26.62
CA ILE A 248 19.62 -12.53 26.25
C ILE A 248 18.68 -12.44 27.47
N THR A 249 17.75 -11.51 27.40
CA THR A 249 16.67 -11.33 28.40
C THR A 249 15.38 -11.92 27.84
N PHE A 250 14.72 -12.82 28.59
CA PHE A 250 13.37 -13.29 28.26
C PHE A 250 12.32 -12.40 28.92
N LYS A 251 11.62 -11.59 28.11
CA LYS A 251 10.70 -10.56 28.61
C LYS A 251 9.46 -11.17 29.30
N PRO A 252 9.15 -10.82 30.57
CA PRO A 252 7.94 -11.29 31.26
C PRO A 252 6.64 -10.65 30.77
N TRP A 253 6.77 -9.43 30.24
CA TRP A 253 5.67 -8.53 29.95
C TRP A 253 5.72 -8.08 28.49
N PRO A 254 4.54 -7.81 27.88
CA PRO A 254 4.44 -7.39 26.49
C PRO A 254 4.69 -5.88 26.33
N THR A 255 5.83 -5.44 26.85
CA THR A 255 6.23 -4.03 26.93
C THR A 255 7.70 -3.84 26.64
N CYS A 256 8.12 -2.63 26.28
CA CYS A 256 9.51 -2.28 26.01
C CYS A 256 10.42 -2.64 27.19
N ARG A 257 11.58 -3.26 26.92
CA ARG A 257 12.50 -3.71 27.99
C ARG A 257 12.91 -2.58 28.91
N TRP A 258 13.02 -1.37 28.36
CA TRP A 258 13.46 -0.18 29.08
C TRP A 258 12.49 0.26 30.19
N ILE A 259 11.27 -0.31 30.24
CA ILE A 259 10.29 -0.04 31.29
C ILE A 259 10.15 -1.17 32.34
N HIS A 260 10.95 -2.24 32.25
CA HIS A 260 10.76 -3.46 33.04
C HIS A 260 11.25 -3.39 34.48
N ALA A 261 12.27 -2.58 34.80
CA ALA A 261 12.77 -2.50 36.18
C ALA A 261 11.69 -1.95 37.15
N PRO A 262 10.96 -0.86 36.82
CA PRO A 262 9.79 -0.46 37.61
C PRO A 262 8.68 -1.51 37.66
N GLN A 263 8.43 -2.27 36.58
CA GLN A 263 7.44 -3.35 36.59
C GLN A 263 7.85 -4.48 37.55
N THR A 264 9.13 -4.83 37.58
CA THR A 264 9.70 -5.81 38.50
C THR A 264 9.52 -5.36 39.96
N ALA A 265 9.83 -4.11 40.27
CA ALA A 265 9.60 -3.52 41.59
C ALA A 265 8.11 -3.53 41.98
N LEU A 266 7.22 -3.14 41.06
CA LEU A 266 5.78 -3.16 41.28
C LEU A 266 5.26 -4.58 41.54
N ARG A 267 5.70 -5.59 40.77
CA ARG A 267 5.29 -6.99 40.98
C ARG A 267 5.62 -7.46 42.40
N ARG A 268 6.81 -7.12 42.90
CA ARG A 268 7.24 -7.46 44.27
C ARG A 268 6.33 -6.81 45.32
N LEU A 269 6.00 -5.53 45.15
CA LEU A 269 5.07 -4.82 46.03
C LEU A 269 3.66 -5.43 46.01
N LEU A 270 3.11 -5.69 44.83
CA LEU A 270 1.77 -6.28 44.68
C LEU A 270 1.73 -7.71 45.25
N GLY A 271 2.79 -8.49 45.10
CA GLY A 271 2.90 -9.82 45.70
C GLY A 271 2.90 -9.79 47.24
N LYS A 272 3.53 -8.76 47.83
CA LYS A 272 3.63 -8.57 49.29
C LYS A 272 2.35 -8.00 49.91
N HIS A 273 1.73 -7.02 49.27
CA HIS A 273 0.64 -6.24 49.87
C HIS A 273 -0.77 -6.60 49.34
N ARG A 274 -0.88 -7.11 48.10
CA ARG A 274 -2.14 -7.49 47.44
C ARG A 274 -3.28 -6.47 47.62
N PRO A 275 -3.05 -5.18 47.32
CA PRO A 275 -4.08 -4.14 47.51
C PRO A 275 -5.26 -4.31 46.55
N ALA A 276 -6.46 -3.90 46.96
CA ALA A 276 -7.54 -3.63 46.01
C ALA A 276 -7.27 -2.30 45.29
N LEU A 277 -7.80 -2.14 44.06
CA LEU A 277 -7.59 -0.92 43.28
C LEU A 277 -8.08 0.34 44.01
N GLU A 278 -9.21 0.24 44.70
CA GLU A 278 -9.82 1.30 45.51
C GLU A 278 -8.98 1.74 46.71
N ASP A 279 -8.05 0.91 47.18
CA ASP A 279 -7.13 1.26 48.26
C ASP A 279 -5.92 2.06 47.77
N ILE A 280 -5.72 2.16 46.45
CA ILE A 280 -4.58 2.83 45.84
C ILE A 280 -4.96 4.26 45.49
N LYS A 281 -4.22 5.22 46.04
CA LYS A 281 -4.37 6.64 45.73
C LYS A 281 -3.54 7.03 44.51
N GLU A 282 -2.30 6.55 44.44
CA GLU A 282 -1.33 6.92 43.41
C GLU A 282 -0.24 5.85 43.30
N VAL A 283 0.28 5.64 42.09
CA VAL A 283 1.51 4.89 41.84
C VAL A 283 2.53 5.82 41.19
N VAL A 284 3.66 6.04 41.87
CA VAL A 284 4.77 6.83 41.35
C VAL A 284 5.83 5.89 40.80
N VAL A 285 6.07 5.94 39.50
CA VAL A 285 7.10 5.19 38.78
C VAL A 285 8.34 6.06 38.64
N PHE A 286 9.50 5.58 39.06
CA PHE A 286 10.78 6.24 38.89
C PHE A 286 11.57 5.54 37.78
N THR A 287 11.88 6.28 36.71
CA THR A 287 12.50 5.74 35.49
C THR A 287 13.88 6.34 35.20
N ASN A 288 14.66 5.61 34.40
CA ASN A 288 15.94 6.01 33.83
C ASN A 288 15.75 6.96 32.61
N PRO A 289 16.71 7.86 32.31
CA PRO A 289 16.61 8.77 31.16
C PRO A 289 16.32 8.13 29.79
N VAL A 290 16.71 6.87 29.53
CA VAL A 290 16.41 6.17 28.26
C VAL A 290 14.92 5.92 28.05
N ALA A 291 14.16 5.72 29.12
CA ALA A 291 12.73 5.47 29.08
C ALA A 291 11.89 6.68 29.55
N ASP A 292 12.42 7.90 29.43
CA ASP A 292 11.77 9.11 29.95
C ASP A 292 11.02 9.93 28.88
N GLY A 293 11.05 9.50 27.62
CA GLY A 293 10.43 10.19 26.49
C GLY A 293 8.89 10.28 26.56
N ALA A 294 8.32 11.17 25.73
CA ALA A 294 6.88 11.41 25.66
C ALA A 294 6.07 10.13 25.36
N LEU A 295 6.65 9.23 24.56
CA LEU A 295 6.08 7.93 24.21
C LEU A 295 5.81 7.08 25.47
N PHE A 296 6.78 7.03 26.40
CA PHE A 296 6.72 6.19 27.59
C PHE A 296 5.77 6.74 28.65
N ARG A 297 5.60 8.06 28.63
CA ARG A 297 4.76 8.84 29.53
C ARG A 297 3.33 9.01 29.01
N ASN A 298 2.97 8.39 27.90
CA ASN A 298 1.64 8.54 27.30
C ASN A 298 0.57 7.79 28.12
N PRO A 299 -0.39 8.47 28.78
CA PRO A 299 -1.44 7.80 29.56
C PRO A 299 -2.60 7.30 28.69
N SER A 300 -2.63 7.67 27.41
CA SER A 300 -3.69 7.37 26.45
C SER A 300 -3.11 6.88 25.13
N PRO A 301 -2.37 5.75 25.12
CA PRO A 301 -1.96 5.11 23.88
C PRO A 301 -3.18 4.76 23.03
N SER A 302 -3.13 5.10 21.74
CA SER A 302 -4.26 4.94 20.80
C SER A 302 -3.95 4.01 19.63
N THR A 303 -2.69 3.59 19.49
CA THR A 303 -2.24 2.59 18.52
C THR A 303 -1.98 1.27 19.23
N PHE A 304 -2.04 0.15 18.50
CA PHE A 304 -1.73 -1.15 19.07
C PHE A 304 -0.31 -1.17 19.67
N CYS A 305 0.68 -0.64 18.94
CA CYS A 305 2.05 -0.56 19.45
C CYS A 305 2.23 0.38 20.63
N GLY A 306 1.44 1.45 20.74
CA GLY A 306 1.56 2.43 21.82
C GLY A 306 1.39 1.81 23.21
N TYR A 307 0.57 0.76 23.34
CA TYR A 307 0.36 0.06 24.60
C TYR A 307 1.64 -0.56 25.17
N SER A 308 2.51 -1.13 24.32
CA SER A 308 3.78 -1.76 24.75
C SER A 308 4.76 -0.77 25.36
N PHE A 309 4.55 0.53 25.20
CA PHE A 309 5.51 1.51 25.68
C PHE A 309 5.01 2.40 26.81
N SER A 310 3.72 2.38 27.13
CA SER A 310 3.18 3.24 28.18
C SER A 310 3.39 2.65 29.57
N TYR A 311 4.10 3.38 30.45
CA TYR A 311 4.20 3.03 31.87
C TYR A 311 2.81 2.93 32.51
N GLN A 312 1.95 3.90 32.23
CA GLN A 312 0.61 3.96 32.79
C GLN A 312 -0.19 2.71 32.40
N HIS A 313 -0.14 2.31 31.12
CA HIS A 313 -0.82 1.12 30.65
C HIS A 313 -0.28 -0.16 31.27
N ALA A 314 1.05 -0.31 31.34
CA ALA A 314 1.70 -1.46 31.97
C ALA A 314 1.31 -1.59 33.45
N VAL A 315 1.37 -0.48 34.21
CA VAL A 315 0.97 -0.45 35.62
C VAL A 315 -0.52 -0.75 35.77
N ALA A 316 -1.39 -0.20 34.93
CA ALA A 316 -2.82 -0.48 34.96
C ALA A 316 -3.12 -1.97 34.78
N ALA A 317 -2.45 -2.64 33.82
CA ALA A 317 -2.60 -4.07 33.61
C ALA A 317 -2.16 -4.90 34.83
N MET A 318 -1.07 -4.50 35.49
CA MET A 318 -0.56 -5.15 36.70
C MET A 318 -1.48 -4.94 37.91
N LEU A 319 -2.00 -3.72 38.12
CA LEU A 319 -2.94 -3.42 39.22
C LEU A 319 -4.26 -4.19 39.08
N LEU A 320 -4.74 -4.33 37.84
CA LEU A 320 -5.97 -5.05 37.53
C LEU A 320 -5.76 -6.57 37.36
N ASN A 321 -4.53 -7.06 37.61
CA ASN A 321 -4.16 -8.46 37.51
C ASN A 321 -4.54 -9.10 36.16
N ILE A 322 -4.37 -8.35 35.06
CA ILE A 322 -4.60 -8.85 33.71
C ILE A 322 -3.45 -9.80 33.35
N PRO A 323 -3.75 -11.04 32.91
CA PRO A 323 -2.71 -11.99 32.51
C PRO A 323 -1.77 -11.38 31.47
N SER A 324 -0.46 -11.51 31.69
CA SER A 324 0.58 -10.98 30.80
C SER A 324 0.48 -11.60 29.40
N GLY A 325 0.74 -10.81 28.37
CA GLY A 325 0.65 -11.21 26.96
C GLY A 325 -0.47 -10.50 26.20
N ARG A 326 -1.10 -11.19 25.24
CA ARG A 326 -2.05 -10.56 24.29
C ARG A 326 -3.20 -9.80 24.94
N ARG A 327 -3.64 -10.20 26.15
CA ARG A 327 -4.78 -9.60 26.86
C ARG A 327 -4.53 -8.15 27.25
N TRP A 328 -3.27 -7.71 27.30
CA TRP A 328 -2.91 -6.32 27.53
C TRP A 328 -3.28 -5.40 26.35
N PHE A 329 -3.59 -5.96 25.18
CA PHE A 329 -3.97 -5.23 23.97
C PHE A 329 -5.44 -5.46 23.57
N ASP A 330 -6.15 -6.38 24.23
CA ASP A 330 -7.55 -6.64 23.94
C ASP A 330 -8.37 -5.38 24.26
N PRO A 331 -9.20 -4.85 23.35
CA PRO A 331 -9.96 -3.62 23.59
C PRO A 331 -10.85 -3.69 24.84
N GLU A 332 -11.35 -4.88 25.16
CA GLU A 332 -12.13 -5.15 26.39
C GLU A 332 -11.38 -4.74 27.66
N PHE A 333 -10.06 -4.89 27.68
CA PHE A 333 -9.22 -4.37 28.76
C PHE A 333 -8.73 -2.96 28.44
N ALA A 334 -8.05 -2.77 27.31
CA ALA A 334 -7.26 -1.58 27.02
C ALA A 334 -8.11 -0.29 27.02
N GLU A 335 -9.37 -0.39 26.61
CA GLU A 335 -10.33 0.72 26.52
C GLU A 335 -11.33 0.73 27.69
N SER A 336 -11.26 -0.23 28.62
CA SER A 336 -12.17 -0.28 29.77
C SER A 336 -12.04 0.95 30.67
N GLU A 337 -13.15 1.30 31.33
CA GLU A 337 -13.16 2.38 32.32
C GLU A 337 -12.18 2.10 33.46
N ALA A 338 -12.09 0.84 33.93
CA ALA A 338 -11.15 0.43 34.97
C ALA A 338 -9.69 0.68 34.55
N ALA A 339 -9.31 0.31 33.33
CA ALA A 339 -7.96 0.58 32.82
C ALA A 339 -7.70 2.08 32.68
N VAL A 340 -8.67 2.85 32.17
CA VAL A 340 -8.56 4.32 32.08
C VAL A 340 -8.37 4.96 33.45
N GLN A 341 -9.11 4.53 34.47
CA GLN A 341 -8.96 5.04 35.83
C GLN A 341 -7.60 4.64 36.43
N ALA A 342 -7.19 3.40 36.29
CA ALA A 342 -5.90 2.93 36.77
C ALA A 342 -4.73 3.70 36.12
N ARG A 343 -4.79 3.98 34.80
CA ARG A 343 -3.77 4.78 34.10
C ARG A 343 -3.64 6.20 34.68
N LYS A 344 -4.74 6.82 35.11
CA LYS A 344 -4.74 8.17 35.71
C LYS A 344 -4.08 8.22 37.10
N MET A 345 -4.00 7.08 37.80
CA MET A 345 -3.33 6.98 39.10
C MET A 345 -1.81 6.97 38.99
N VAL A 346 -1.26 6.86 37.78
CA VAL A 346 0.17 6.62 37.56
C VAL A 346 0.89 7.91 37.20
N ARG A 347 1.88 8.25 38.01
CA ARG A 347 2.78 9.39 37.77
C ARG A 347 4.19 8.86 37.51
N VAL A 348 4.86 9.39 36.49
CA VAL A 348 6.22 8.99 36.13
C VAL A 348 7.19 10.12 36.51
N GLU A 349 8.26 9.78 37.22
CA GLU A 349 9.33 10.67 37.65
C GLU A 349 10.69 10.12 37.23
N ARG A 350 11.71 10.97 37.12
CA ARG A 350 13.08 10.51 36.90
C ARG A 350 13.68 9.98 38.19
N LEU A 351 14.37 8.86 38.11
CA LEU A 351 15.19 8.36 39.21
C LEU A 351 16.47 9.20 39.32
N GLN A 352 16.69 9.84 40.46
CA GLN A 352 17.90 10.63 40.70
C GLN A 352 19.14 9.72 40.72
N GLY A 353 20.23 10.15 40.10
CA GLY A 353 21.50 9.42 40.08
C GLY A 353 21.61 8.32 39.02
N ALA A 354 20.55 8.04 38.24
CA ALA A 354 20.54 7.04 37.16
C ALA A 354 21.10 7.55 35.82
N GLU A 355 21.96 8.57 35.84
CA GLU A 355 22.34 9.35 34.64
C GLU A 355 23.56 8.78 33.89
N SER A 356 24.26 7.79 34.44
CA SER A 356 25.59 7.38 33.95
C SER A 356 25.59 6.01 33.27
N PHE A 357 25.10 5.95 32.03
CA PHE A 357 25.07 4.73 31.20
C PHE A 357 26.42 4.02 31.06
N ALA A 358 27.53 4.76 31.02
CA ALA A 358 28.86 4.19 30.91
C ALA A 358 29.23 3.28 32.09
N ARG A 359 28.62 3.45 33.27
CA ARG A 359 28.83 2.58 34.43
C ARG A 359 28.07 1.27 34.33
N ASP A 360 26.95 1.26 33.60
CA ASP A 360 26.02 0.13 33.48
C ASP A 360 26.30 -0.77 32.25
N MET A 361 27.30 -0.39 31.44
CA MET A 361 27.71 -1.12 30.24
C MET A 361 28.82 -2.13 30.53
N VAL A 362 28.55 -3.40 30.24
CA VAL A 362 29.56 -4.48 30.26
C VAL A 362 29.65 -5.07 28.88
N ARG A 363 30.83 -5.06 28.23
CA ARG A 363 31.00 -5.54 26.84
C ARG A 363 30.01 -4.89 25.85
N ASN A 364 29.80 -3.57 25.97
CA ASN A 364 28.83 -2.79 25.19
C ASN A 364 27.35 -3.22 25.34
N GLN A 365 27.03 -4.00 26.38
CA GLN A 365 25.67 -4.40 26.74
C GLN A 365 25.20 -3.59 27.94
N ILE A 366 24.01 -3.00 27.88
CA ILE A 366 23.38 -2.32 29.01
C ILE A 366 22.74 -3.40 29.90
N ARG A 367 23.41 -3.74 31.01
CA ARG A 367 23.00 -4.85 31.88
C ARG A 367 22.14 -4.42 33.06
N THR A 368 22.37 -3.22 33.56
CA THR A 368 21.62 -2.64 34.67
C THR A 368 20.85 -1.43 34.18
N MET A 369 19.59 -1.34 34.60
CA MET A 369 18.77 -0.15 34.38
C MET A 369 17.93 0.08 35.63
N PRO A 370 18.46 0.83 36.62
CA PRO A 370 17.78 1.03 37.88
C PRO A 370 16.39 1.66 37.71
N GLY A 371 15.42 1.11 38.41
CA GLY A 371 14.04 1.59 38.45
C GLY A 371 13.41 1.37 39.82
N ALA A 372 12.42 2.19 40.15
CA ALA A 372 11.71 2.09 41.42
C ALA A 372 10.22 2.41 41.27
N VAL A 373 9.42 1.95 42.22
CA VAL A 373 7.99 2.26 42.30
C VAL A 373 7.61 2.55 43.74
N THR A 374 6.79 3.59 43.95
CA THR A 374 6.09 3.85 45.20
C THR A 374 4.59 3.75 44.98
N VAL A 375 3.92 2.86 45.72
CA VAL A 375 2.45 2.80 45.81
C VAL A 375 2.02 3.58 47.05
N ARG A 376 1.18 4.60 46.86
CA ARG A 376 0.58 5.40 47.94
C ARG A 376 -0.87 4.96 48.13
N THR A 377 -1.25 4.61 49.35
CA THR A 377 -2.61 4.16 49.65
C THR A 377 -3.53 5.31 50.06
N VAL A 378 -4.84 5.10 49.96
CA VAL A 378 -5.86 6.04 50.46
C VAL A 378 -5.75 6.28 51.97
N GLN A 379 -5.23 5.29 52.72
CA GLN A 379 -4.97 5.36 54.16
C GLN A 379 -3.66 6.07 54.52
N GLY A 380 -2.92 6.59 53.53
CA GLY A 380 -1.68 7.36 53.76
C GLY A 380 -0.41 6.52 53.94
N GLN A 381 -0.45 5.22 53.63
CA GLN A 381 0.76 4.38 53.62
C GLN A 381 1.51 4.55 52.30
N ASN A 382 2.85 4.47 52.37
CA ASN A 382 3.73 4.47 51.19
C ASN A 382 4.54 3.17 51.18
N TRP A 383 4.39 2.37 50.13
CA TRP A 383 5.18 1.17 49.90
C TRP A 383 6.13 1.42 48.73
N THR A 384 7.43 1.28 48.95
CA THR A 384 8.45 1.55 47.93
C THR A 384 9.32 0.33 47.72
N GLU A 385 9.66 0.06 46.46
CA GLU A 385 10.55 -1.00 46.04
C GLU A 385 11.42 -0.51 44.88
N SER A 386 12.62 -1.05 44.75
CA SER A 386 13.56 -0.70 43.69
C SER A 386 14.35 -1.91 43.21
N THR A 387 14.84 -1.86 41.98
CA THR A 387 15.73 -2.90 41.46
C THR A 387 16.66 -2.38 40.37
N GLU A 388 17.82 -3.01 40.26
CA GLU A 388 18.81 -2.74 39.20
C GLU A 388 18.66 -3.69 37.99
N TYR A 389 18.07 -4.87 38.22
CA TYR A 389 17.85 -5.91 37.22
C TYR A 389 16.35 -6.14 37.03
N SER A 390 15.93 -6.31 35.79
CA SER A 390 14.55 -6.62 35.44
C SER A 390 14.32 -8.12 35.46
N ASP A 391 13.14 -8.58 35.91
CA ASP A 391 12.73 -9.97 35.69
C ASP A 391 12.91 -10.33 34.20
N GLY A 392 13.56 -11.45 33.93
CA GLY A 392 14.01 -11.85 32.60
C GLY A 392 15.53 -11.75 32.40
N ASP A 393 16.20 -10.84 33.11
CA ASP A 393 17.63 -10.60 32.95
C ASP A 393 18.46 -11.78 33.49
N PRO A 394 19.46 -12.27 32.74
CA PRO A 394 20.20 -13.48 33.10
C PRO A 394 21.32 -13.25 34.13
N TRP A 395 21.65 -12.00 34.46
CA TRP A 395 22.82 -11.67 35.29
C TRP A 395 22.55 -11.71 36.80
N ASN A 396 21.31 -11.96 37.21
CA ASN A 396 20.92 -12.08 38.61
C ASN A 396 19.98 -13.29 38.81
N ALA A 397 20.25 -14.10 39.83
CA ALA A 397 19.51 -15.34 40.07
C ALA A 397 18.01 -15.12 40.37
N ASP A 398 17.65 -13.99 40.98
CA ASP A 398 16.25 -13.67 41.32
C ASP A 398 15.45 -13.28 40.07
N THR A 399 16.11 -12.70 39.08
CA THR A 399 15.50 -12.24 37.83
C THR A 399 15.62 -13.25 36.69
N LEU A 400 16.54 -14.21 36.78
CA LEU A 400 16.78 -15.21 35.74
C LEU A 400 15.51 -15.97 35.37
N TYR A 401 15.26 -16.06 34.05
CA TYR A 401 14.24 -16.93 33.48
C TYR A 401 14.85 -18.29 33.14
N ASP A 402 14.73 -19.23 34.07
CA ASP A 402 15.04 -20.63 33.81
C ASP A 402 14.05 -21.25 32.80
N ARG A 403 14.33 -22.49 32.40
CA ARG A 403 13.50 -23.24 31.46
C ARG A 403 12.05 -23.34 31.90
N GLN A 404 11.77 -23.49 33.19
CA GLN A 404 10.40 -23.64 33.69
C GLN A 404 9.62 -22.33 33.57
N LYS A 405 10.24 -21.19 33.90
CA LYS A 405 9.62 -19.87 33.72
C LYS A 405 9.32 -19.57 32.25
N VAL A 406 10.18 -19.99 31.32
CA VAL A 406 9.92 -19.87 29.88
C VAL A 406 8.77 -20.79 29.44
N ILE A 407 8.66 -22.00 29.99
CA ILE A 407 7.52 -22.90 29.75
C ILE A 407 6.21 -22.30 30.26
N ASP A 408 6.22 -21.70 31.45
CA ASP A 408 5.04 -21.07 32.03
C ASP A 408 4.61 -19.85 31.20
N LYS A 409 5.58 -19.06 30.74
CA LYS A 409 5.36 -17.98 29.78
C LYS A 409 4.74 -18.51 28.48
N PHE A 410 5.29 -19.56 27.89
CA PHE A 410 4.77 -20.18 26.66
C PHE A 410 3.30 -20.63 26.81
N ARG A 411 2.97 -21.32 27.92
CA ARG A 411 1.58 -21.74 28.19
C ARG A 411 0.64 -20.55 28.29
N MET A 412 1.05 -19.50 29.00
CA MET A 412 0.28 -18.27 29.15
C MET A 412 0.08 -17.54 27.80
N SER A 413 1.15 -17.41 27.00
CA SER A 413 1.09 -16.70 25.72
C SER A 413 0.24 -17.42 24.67
N THR A 414 0.25 -18.75 24.68
CA THR A 414 -0.46 -19.55 23.67
C THR A 414 -1.93 -19.82 24.03
N ASP A 415 -2.27 -19.89 25.33
CA ASP A 415 -3.61 -20.24 25.83
C ASP A 415 -4.18 -21.50 25.12
N SER A 416 -3.29 -22.45 24.80
CA SER A 416 -3.57 -23.56 23.88
C SER A 416 -3.64 -24.90 24.61
N PRO A 417 -4.68 -25.73 24.38
CA PRO A 417 -4.76 -27.06 24.97
C PRO A 417 -3.64 -28.00 24.45
N ASP A 418 -3.11 -27.71 23.27
CA ASP A 418 -2.07 -28.53 22.61
C ASP A 418 -0.65 -28.12 23.02
N ALA A 419 -0.52 -27.16 23.93
CA ALA A 419 0.79 -26.67 24.39
C ALA A 419 1.65 -27.81 24.95
N GLN A 420 1.05 -28.80 25.61
CA GLN A 420 1.78 -29.92 26.19
C GLN A 420 2.42 -30.82 25.12
N GLU A 421 1.72 -31.09 24.01
CA GLU A 421 2.25 -31.90 22.91
C GLU A 421 3.53 -31.27 22.33
N LEU A 422 3.53 -29.93 22.15
CA LEU A 422 4.73 -29.23 21.68
C LEU A 422 5.85 -29.24 22.72
N LEU A 423 5.53 -29.07 24.02
CA LEU A 423 6.53 -29.10 25.08
C LEU A 423 7.24 -30.47 25.15
N ASP A 424 6.49 -31.56 25.00
CA ASP A 424 7.03 -32.92 24.91
C ASP A 424 7.86 -33.09 23.63
N TRP A 425 7.45 -32.48 22.51
CA TRP A 425 8.26 -32.49 21.30
C TRP A 425 9.59 -31.73 21.49
N ILE A 426 9.56 -30.54 22.11
CA ILE A 426 10.75 -29.69 22.32
C ILE A 426 11.70 -30.29 23.37
N SER A 427 11.24 -31.08 24.34
CA SER A 427 12.12 -31.69 25.36
C SER A 427 13.18 -32.62 24.78
N GLU A 428 12.92 -33.22 23.61
CA GLU A 428 13.86 -34.06 22.87
C GLU A 428 14.26 -33.41 21.53
N LEU A 429 14.25 -32.07 21.46
CA LEU A 429 14.40 -31.30 20.22
C LEU A 429 15.58 -31.80 19.36
N GLN A 430 16.76 -31.98 19.95
CA GLN A 430 17.98 -32.36 19.20
C GLN A 430 17.84 -33.66 18.41
N SER A 431 17.07 -34.64 18.92
CA SER A 431 16.88 -35.93 18.28
C SER A 431 15.66 -35.98 17.35
N ARG A 432 14.92 -34.87 17.19
CA ARG A 432 13.75 -34.83 16.32
C ARG A 432 14.17 -34.87 14.84
N THR A 433 13.52 -35.73 14.09
CA THR A 433 13.74 -35.96 12.65
C THR A 433 12.64 -35.36 11.76
N THR A 434 11.59 -34.80 12.35
CA THR A 434 10.54 -34.06 11.63
C THR A 434 10.12 -32.80 12.40
N LEU A 435 9.84 -31.73 11.65
CA LEU A 435 9.23 -30.50 12.16
C LEU A 435 7.71 -30.54 12.21
N ASP A 436 7.05 -31.60 11.72
CA ASP A 436 5.60 -31.65 11.57
C ASP A 436 4.83 -31.23 12.84
N PRO A 437 5.20 -31.65 14.07
CA PRO A 437 4.51 -31.20 15.28
C PRO A 437 4.60 -29.68 15.51
N LEU A 438 5.77 -29.07 15.27
CA LEU A 438 5.97 -27.63 15.37
C LEU A 438 5.19 -26.89 14.27
N SER A 439 5.34 -27.31 13.01
CA SER A 439 4.62 -26.73 11.87
C SER A 439 3.10 -26.86 12.02
N LEU A 440 2.62 -27.97 12.58
CA LEU A 440 1.20 -28.15 12.89
C LEU A 440 0.78 -27.20 14.03
N PHE A 441 1.54 -27.10 15.11
CA PHE A 441 1.23 -26.21 16.22
C PHE A 441 1.15 -24.74 15.80
N ILE A 442 2.06 -24.28 14.94
CA ILE A 442 2.03 -22.93 14.36
C ILE A 442 0.71 -22.71 13.60
N ARG A 443 0.33 -23.65 12.74
CA ARG A 443 -0.87 -23.57 11.89
C ARG A 443 -2.19 -23.76 12.64
N LYS A 444 -2.20 -24.54 13.72
CA LYS A 444 -3.42 -24.98 14.42
C LYS A 444 -4.27 -23.81 14.87
N SER A 445 -5.53 -23.79 14.45
CA SER A 445 -6.47 -22.73 14.77
C SER A 445 -7.12 -22.96 16.14
N GLY A 446 -6.55 -22.38 17.19
CA GLY A 446 -7.34 -21.85 18.31
C GLY A 446 -8.10 -20.57 17.92
N LEU A 447 -8.17 -20.28 16.61
CA LEU A 447 -8.45 -19.00 15.96
C LEU A 447 -9.83 -18.99 15.27
N ASN A 448 -10.76 -19.83 15.71
CA ASN A 448 -12.09 -20.01 15.09
C ASN A 448 -13.03 -18.80 15.17
N LYS A 449 -12.57 -17.63 15.65
CA LYS A 449 -13.25 -16.33 15.43
C LYS A 449 -12.65 -15.50 14.28
N THR A 450 -11.43 -15.78 13.83
CA THR A 450 -10.68 -14.95 12.86
C THR A 450 -10.54 -15.56 11.46
N GLY A 451 -10.83 -16.85 11.25
CA GLY A 451 -10.76 -17.46 9.90
C GLY A 451 -11.71 -16.82 8.87
N THR A 452 -12.91 -16.40 9.30
CA THR A 452 -13.84 -15.59 8.49
C THR A 452 -13.35 -14.14 8.35
N GLY A 453 -12.75 -13.59 9.42
CA GLY A 453 -12.16 -12.26 9.44
C GLY A 453 -10.98 -12.10 8.46
N LEU A 454 -10.05 -13.05 8.45
CA LEU A 454 -8.88 -13.04 7.56
C LEU A 454 -9.28 -13.16 6.08
N LYS A 455 -10.17 -14.10 5.75
CA LYS A 455 -10.68 -14.23 4.37
C LYS A 455 -11.39 -12.95 3.93
N LYS A 456 -12.18 -12.32 4.81
CA LYS A 456 -12.84 -11.04 4.55
C LYS A 456 -11.84 -9.89 4.40
N SER A 457 -10.81 -9.82 5.24
CA SER A 457 -9.76 -8.81 5.14
C SER A 457 -8.97 -8.93 3.84
N ILE A 458 -8.61 -10.15 3.43
CA ILE A 458 -7.95 -10.42 2.15
C ILE A 458 -8.87 -10.00 0.99
N ALA A 459 -10.13 -10.41 0.99
CA ALA A 459 -11.09 -10.08 -0.05
C ALA A 459 -11.35 -8.56 -0.17
N ASN A 460 -11.53 -7.86 0.95
CA ASN A 460 -11.72 -6.41 0.96
C ASN A 460 -10.50 -5.67 0.40
N LEU A 461 -9.29 -6.14 0.76
CA LEU A 461 -8.06 -5.52 0.30
C LEU A 461 -7.81 -5.81 -1.19
N GLN A 462 -8.07 -7.04 -1.65
CA GLN A 462 -8.05 -7.40 -3.07
C GLN A 462 -9.03 -6.54 -3.87
N GLN A 463 -10.28 -6.42 -3.40
CA GLN A 463 -11.27 -5.55 -4.04
C GLN A 463 -10.81 -4.08 -4.11
N SER A 464 -10.16 -3.57 -3.06
CA SER A 464 -9.64 -2.20 -3.04
C SER A 464 -8.48 -2.02 -4.04
N LEU A 465 -7.60 -3.01 -4.16
CA LEU A 465 -6.49 -3.01 -5.11
C LEU A 465 -6.97 -3.18 -6.56
N GLU A 466 -7.98 -4.02 -6.78
CA GLU A 466 -8.64 -4.19 -8.08
C GLU A 466 -9.35 -2.89 -8.50
N ALA A 467 -10.02 -2.19 -7.58
CA ALA A 467 -10.63 -0.89 -7.84
C ALA A 467 -9.58 0.18 -8.23
N LEU A 468 -8.40 0.18 -7.59
CA LEU A 468 -7.27 1.04 -7.95
C LEU A 468 -6.69 0.67 -9.33
N ALA A 469 -6.65 -0.61 -9.68
CA ALA A 469 -6.19 -1.08 -10.99
C ALA A 469 -7.22 -0.88 -12.11
N ALA A 470 -8.50 -0.78 -11.77
CA ALA A 470 -9.63 -0.59 -12.69
C ALA A 470 -9.97 0.89 -12.97
N MET A 471 -9.19 1.85 -12.46
CA MET A 471 -9.44 3.27 -12.71
C MET A 471 -9.37 3.59 -14.22
N ALA A 472 -10.50 4.00 -14.77
CA ALA A 472 -10.67 4.22 -16.20
C ALA A 472 -10.47 5.72 -16.52
N ILE A 473 -9.26 6.07 -16.95
CA ILE A 473 -8.87 7.45 -17.24
C ILE A 473 -9.40 7.85 -18.63
N ALA A 474 -10.17 8.94 -18.69
CA ALA A 474 -10.55 9.61 -19.93
C ALA A 474 -9.64 10.82 -20.19
N ALA A 475 -9.33 11.08 -21.45
CA ALA A 475 -8.64 12.29 -21.88
C ALA A 475 -9.57 13.16 -22.74
N VAL A 476 -9.50 14.48 -22.57
CA VAL A 476 -10.27 15.45 -23.36
C VAL A 476 -9.29 16.41 -24.03
N GLY A 477 -9.28 16.40 -25.36
CA GLY A 477 -8.42 17.24 -26.17
C GLY A 477 -9.13 18.47 -26.70
N GLN A 478 -8.41 19.59 -26.74
CA GLN A 478 -8.87 20.87 -27.27
C GLN A 478 -7.99 21.29 -28.45
N ILE A 479 -8.59 21.65 -29.57
CA ILE A 479 -7.88 22.02 -30.81
C ILE A 479 -8.44 23.31 -31.41
N CYS A 480 -7.68 23.89 -32.34
CA CYS A 480 -8.14 24.95 -33.23
C CYS A 480 -8.11 24.41 -34.66
N ALA A 481 -9.23 23.88 -35.14
CA ALA A 481 -9.33 23.38 -36.50
C ALA A 481 -9.37 24.53 -37.51
N THR A 482 -8.64 24.42 -38.62
CA THR A 482 -8.69 25.37 -39.74
C THR A 482 -9.20 24.66 -41.00
N ALA A 483 -9.10 25.28 -42.18
CA ALA A 483 -9.37 24.59 -43.45
C ALA A 483 -8.31 23.54 -43.83
N SER A 484 -7.19 23.44 -43.09
CA SER A 484 -6.10 22.49 -43.37
C SER A 484 -6.35 21.13 -42.72
N ILE A 485 -6.91 20.18 -43.47
CA ILE A 485 -7.16 18.80 -43.02
C ILE A 485 -5.88 18.15 -42.47
N LYS A 486 -4.75 18.31 -43.17
CA LYS A 486 -3.45 17.77 -42.74
C LYS A 486 -3.00 18.36 -41.40
N GLY A 487 -3.07 19.69 -41.26
CA GLY A 487 -2.66 20.37 -40.03
C GLY A 487 -3.53 20.00 -38.83
N ASN A 488 -4.83 19.82 -39.06
CA ASN A 488 -5.76 19.38 -38.02
C ASN A 488 -5.49 17.92 -37.61
N LEU A 489 -5.24 17.02 -38.57
CA LEU A 489 -4.85 15.64 -38.28
C LEU A 489 -3.58 15.59 -37.40
N GLU A 490 -2.55 16.36 -37.76
CA GLU A 490 -1.31 16.43 -36.98
C GLU A 490 -1.56 16.89 -35.53
N GLN A 491 -2.49 17.82 -35.29
CA GLN A 491 -2.90 18.22 -33.94
C GLN A 491 -3.54 17.04 -33.19
N CYS A 492 -4.51 16.35 -33.80
CA CYS A 492 -5.22 15.25 -33.17
C CYS A 492 -4.30 14.05 -32.89
N VAL A 493 -3.40 13.67 -33.79
CA VAL A 493 -2.42 12.60 -33.57
C VAL A 493 -1.49 12.91 -32.39
N ARG A 494 -1.05 14.17 -32.25
CA ARG A 494 -0.27 14.59 -31.07
C ARG A 494 -1.08 14.42 -29.77
N LEU A 495 -2.37 14.70 -29.79
CA LEU A 495 -3.26 14.50 -28.65
C LEU A 495 -3.47 13.01 -28.33
N VAL A 496 -3.61 12.14 -29.34
CA VAL A 496 -3.65 10.67 -29.15
C VAL A 496 -2.39 10.18 -28.43
N ALA A 497 -1.21 10.61 -28.90
CA ALA A 497 0.05 10.24 -28.27
C ALA A 497 0.17 10.78 -26.82
N LYS A 498 -0.32 12.00 -26.55
CA LYS A 498 -0.38 12.55 -25.19
C LYS A 498 -1.34 11.77 -24.29
N ALA A 499 -2.52 11.40 -24.80
CA ALA A 499 -3.52 10.62 -24.09
C ALA A 499 -2.96 9.26 -23.65
N ALA A 500 -2.26 8.58 -24.56
CA ALA A 500 -1.62 7.30 -24.28
C ALA A 500 -0.54 7.41 -23.20
N ARG A 501 0.32 8.44 -23.26
CA ARG A 501 1.32 8.70 -22.20
C ARG A 501 0.70 8.99 -20.84
N GLY A 502 -0.49 9.60 -20.83
CA GLY A 502 -1.24 9.85 -19.60
C GLY A 502 -2.09 8.67 -19.13
N GLY A 503 -1.99 7.50 -19.77
CA GLY A 503 -2.71 6.29 -19.38
C GLY A 503 -4.21 6.29 -19.73
N ALA A 504 -4.67 7.26 -20.52
CA ALA A 504 -6.08 7.35 -20.91
C ALA A 504 -6.50 6.18 -21.81
N LYS A 505 -7.71 5.68 -21.61
CA LYS A 505 -8.30 4.61 -22.42
C LYS A 505 -9.13 5.13 -23.60
N VAL A 506 -9.70 6.33 -23.44
CA VAL A 506 -10.47 7.02 -24.48
C VAL A 506 -10.04 8.49 -24.53
N LEU A 507 -9.77 9.00 -25.73
CA LEU A 507 -9.59 10.42 -26.03
C LEU A 507 -10.84 10.99 -26.69
N PHE A 508 -11.38 12.07 -26.13
CA PHE A 508 -12.47 12.84 -26.72
C PHE A 508 -11.92 14.06 -27.45
N LEU A 509 -12.32 14.23 -28.70
CA LEU A 509 -11.97 15.34 -29.58
C LEU A 509 -13.22 16.12 -30.02
N PRO A 510 -13.08 17.41 -30.38
CA PRO A 510 -14.23 18.27 -30.67
C PRO A 510 -14.97 17.91 -31.96
N GLU A 511 -16.09 18.60 -32.21
CA GLU A 511 -16.77 18.52 -33.51
C GLU A 511 -15.95 19.25 -34.56
N ALA A 512 -16.17 18.93 -35.85
CA ALA A 512 -15.44 19.58 -36.95
C ALA A 512 -13.90 19.51 -36.79
N SER A 513 -13.40 18.40 -36.23
CA SER A 513 -11.96 18.21 -36.01
C SER A 513 -11.19 18.01 -37.31
N ASP A 514 -11.87 17.59 -38.37
CA ASP A 514 -11.32 17.45 -39.71
C ASP A 514 -11.05 18.80 -40.37
N TYR A 515 -12.00 19.75 -40.30
CA TYR A 515 -11.81 21.12 -40.75
C TYR A 515 -12.88 22.11 -40.24
N ILE A 516 -12.52 23.39 -40.19
CA ILE A 516 -13.47 24.51 -40.13
C ILE A 516 -13.21 25.44 -41.33
N ALA A 517 -14.16 25.44 -42.27
CA ALA A 517 -14.05 26.19 -43.52
C ALA A 517 -14.41 27.69 -43.36
N PRO A 518 -13.87 28.58 -44.21
CA PRO A 518 -14.22 30.01 -44.22
C PRO A 518 -15.63 30.31 -44.76
N ASP A 519 -16.20 29.38 -45.54
CA ASP A 519 -17.53 29.50 -46.15
C ASP A 519 -18.12 28.12 -46.49
N GLY A 520 -19.42 28.08 -46.79
CA GLY A 520 -20.14 26.85 -47.06
C GLY A 520 -19.71 26.11 -48.34
N GLN A 521 -19.33 26.84 -49.41
CA GLN A 521 -18.88 26.22 -50.66
C GLN A 521 -17.54 25.51 -50.46
N THR A 522 -16.64 26.11 -49.68
CA THR A 522 -15.39 25.48 -49.27
C THR A 522 -15.64 24.26 -48.41
N SER A 523 -16.63 24.30 -47.50
CA SER A 523 -17.01 23.13 -46.70
C SER A 523 -17.46 21.95 -47.57
N LEU A 524 -18.35 22.19 -48.54
CA LEU A 524 -18.83 21.14 -49.45
C LEU A 524 -17.71 20.50 -50.28
N ARG A 525 -16.67 21.27 -50.64
CA ARG A 525 -15.49 20.76 -51.36
C ARG A 525 -14.53 19.94 -50.49
N LEU A 526 -14.44 20.25 -49.19
CA LEU A 526 -13.52 19.58 -48.26
C LEU A 526 -14.12 18.31 -47.65
N ALA A 527 -15.44 18.20 -47.60
CA ALA A 527 -16.12 17.04 -47.03
C ALA A 527 -15.86 15.77 -47.85
N GLU A 528 -15.36 14.74 -47.19
CA GLU A 528 -15.10 13.44 -47.80
C GLU A 528 -15.92 12.33 -47.14
N PRO A 529 -16.18 11.21 -47.84
CA PRO A 529 -16.65 10.00 -47.19
C PRO A 529 -15.69 9.53 -46.09
N GLN A 530 -16.23 9.07 -44.96
CA GLN A 530 -15.39 8.67 -43.81
C GLN A 530 -14.45 7.51 -44.17
N SER A 531 -14.85 6.66 -45.12
CA SER A 531 -14.08 5.51 -45.60
C SER A 531 -12.86 5.91 -46.44
N THR A 532 -12.88 7.09 -47.05
CA THR A 532 -11.79 7.59 -47.90
C THR A 532 -11.00 8.72 -47.26
N SER A 533 -11.55 9.38 -46.23
CA SER A 533 -10.95 10.52 -45.56
C SER A 533 -9.54 10.24 -45.03
N PRO A 534 -8.51 11.03 -45.43
CA PRO A 534 -7.17 10.88 -44.91
C PRO A 534 -7.09 11.26 -43.43
N PHE A 535 -7.96 12.17 -42.96
CA PHE A 535 -8.07 12.51 -41.54
C PHE A 535 -8.51 11.32 -40.71
N VAL A 536 -9.59 10.64 -41.13
CA VAL A 536 -10.12 9.47 -40.42
C VAL A 536 -9.10 8.33 -40.43
N LYS A 537 -8.49 8.02 -41.58
CA LYS A 537 -7.47 6.97 -41.70
C LYS A 537 -6.25 7.24 -40.82
N GLY A 538 -5.80 8.49 -40.75
CA GLY A 538 -4.69 8.88 -39.86
C GLY A 538 -5.03 8.69 -38.38
N LEU A 539 -6.27 8.97 -37.97
CA LEU A 539 -6.71 8.71 -36.60
C LEU A 539 -6.88 7.22 -36.29
N GLN A 540 -7.37 6.41 -37.23
CA GLN A 540 -7.41 4.95 -37.09
C GLN A 540 -6.01 4.37 -36.86
N GLN A 541 -5.03 4.84 -37.64
CA GLN A 541 -3.64 4.45 -37.46
C GLN A 541 -3.10 4.87 -36.09
N ALA A 542 -3.28 6.14 -35.69
CA ALA A 542 -2.79 6.63 -34.41
C ALA A 542 -3.45 5.94 -33.21
N ALA A 543 -4.76 5.66 -33.28
CA ALA A 543 -5.49 4.93 -32.24
C ALA A 543 -4.90 3.53 -32.04
N ARG A 544 -4.64 2.81 -33.14
CA ARG A 544 -3.99 1.48 -33.14
C ARG A 544 -2.57 1.51 -32.58
N GLU A 545 -1.75 2.42 -33.08
CA GLU A 545 -0.34 2.56 -32.68
C GLU A 545 -0.18 2.85 -31.18
N HIS A 546 -1.12 3.59 -30.61
CA HIS A 546 -1.07 4.01 -29.22
C HIS A 546 -2.02 3.24 -28.29
N SER A 547 -2.82 2.32 -28.83
CA SER A 547 -3.83 1.53 -28.10
C SER A 547 -4.79 2.41 -27.27
N VAL A 548 -5.26 3.50 -27.87
CA VAL A 548 -6.21 4.45 -27.26
C VAL A 548 -7.40 4.62 -28.19
N ALA A 549 -8.62 4.43 -27.67
CA ALA A 549 -9.83 4.69 -28.44
C ALA A 549 -10.07 6.21 -28.59
N VAL A 550 -10.71 6.64 -29.67
CA VAL A 550 -10.92 8.04 -30.00
C VAL A 550 -12.39 8.31 -30.33
N HIS A 551 -13.02 9.24 -29.61
CA HIS A 551 -14.30 9.84 -29.97
C HIS A 551 -14.04 11.18 -30.65
N VAL A 552 -14.51 11.38 -31.89
CA VAL A 552 -14.15 12.56 -32.69
C VAL A 552 -15.31 12.97 -33.61
N GLY A 553 -15.55 14.28 -33.75
CA GLY A 553 -16.50 14.80 -34.73
C GLY A 553 -15.84 15.23 -36.04
N ILE A 554 -16.45 14.87 -37.16
CA ILE A 554 -16.01 15.16 -38.53
C ILE A 554 -17.18 15.64 -39.39
N HIS A 555 -16.89 16.20 -40.55
CA HIS A 555 -17.85 16.33 -41.63
C HIS A 555 -17.83 15.07 -42.50
N HIS A 556 -19.01 14.56 -42.84
CA HIS A 556 -19.17 13.36 -43.65
C HIS A 556 -20.03 13.62 -44.88
N ARG A 557 -19.57 13.13 -46.04
CA ARG A 557 -20.33 13.09 -47.29
C ARG A 557 -20.64 11.65 -47.69
N GLY A 558 -21.88 11.37 -48.13
CA GLY A 558 -22.27 10.03 -48.57
C GLY A 558 -21.52 9.59 -49.84
N ALA A 559 -21.12 8.31 -49.92
CA ALA A 559 -20.35 7.79 -51.06
C ALA A 559 -21.10 7.91 -52.40
N ALA A 560 -22.42 7.63 -52.41
CA ALA A 560 -23.26 7.76 -53.61
C ALA A 560 -23.43 9.23 -54.06
N GLU A 561 -23.36 10.18 -53.13
CA GLU A 561 -23.45 11.62 -53.41
C GLU A 561 -22.11 12.20 -53.87
N ALA A 562 -20.99 11.53 -53.55
CA ALA A 562 -19.67 11.87 -54.07
C ALA A 562 -19.47 11.38 -55.53
N GLU A 563 -20.07 10.25 -55.90
CA GLU A 563 -20.07 9.73 -57.28
C GLU A 563 -21.02 10.49 -58.21
N ALA A 564 -22.15 11.00 -57.71
CA ALA A 564 -23.10 11.80 -58.48
C ALA A 564 -22.53 13.14 -59.00
N ASP A 565 -21.54 13.73 -58.31
CA ASP A 565 -20.83 14.96 -58.75
C ASP A 565 -20.05 14.78 -60.06
N ALA A 566 -19.75 13.54 -60.46
CA ALA A 566 -19.10 13.26 -61.74
C ALA A 566 -20.04 13.45 -62.95
N GLN A 567 -21.34 13.68 -62.74
CA GLN A 567 -22.32 14.01 -63.78
C GLN A 567 -23.15 15.25 -63.41
N PRO A 568 -23.01 16.39 -64.13
CA PRO A 568 -23.68 17.63 -63.76
C PRO A 568 -25.15 17.61 -64.19
N SER A 569 -26.07 17.38 -63.24
CA SER A 569 -27.48 17.74 -63.39
C SER A 569 -27.88 18.80 -62.36
N THR A 570 -28.63 19.80 -62.82
CA THR A 570 -29.04 21.00 -62.10
C THR A 570 -29.96 20.71 -60.90
N GLU A 571 -29.69 21.39 -59.78
CA GLU A 571 -30.53 21.58 -58.57
C GLU A 571 -30.55 20.48 -57.48
N ALA A 572 -29.55 19.60 -57.37
CA ALA A 572 -29.37 18.84 -56.13
C ALA A 572 -28.63 19.69 -55.07
N VAL A 573 -29.29 20.02 -53.96
CA VAL A 573 -28.64 20.66 -52.81
C VAL A 573 -27.75 19.61 -52.13
N HIS A 574 -26.45 19.62 -52.42
CA HIS A 574 -25.47 18.75 -51.76
C HIS A 574 -25.37 19.14 -50.28
N ARG A 575 -25.72 18.23 -49.36
CA ARG A 575 -25.63 18.49 -47.92
C ARG A 575 -24.76 17.45 -47.24
N ILE A 576 -23.92 17.90 -46.34
CA ILE A 576 -23.00 17.07 -45.55
C ILE A 576 -23.60 16.75 -44.18
N LEU A 577 -23.06 15.75 -43.49
CA LEU A 577 -23.44 15.42 -42.11
C LEU A 577 -22.33 15.87 -41.15
N ASN A 578 -22.73 16.35 -39.97
CA ASN A 578 -21.81 16.54 -38.85
C ASN A 578 -21.87 15.28 -37.98
N ARG A 579 -20.81 14.48 -38.04
CA ARG A 579 -20.78 13.08 -37.58
C ARG A 579 -19.79 12.90 -36.45
N ALA A 580 -20.22 12.34 -35.33
CA ALA A 580 -19.36 11.79 -34.30
C ALA A 580 -19.03 10.31 -34.62
N LEU A 581 -17.75 9.98 -34.59
CA LEU A 581 -17.21 8.64 -34.74
C LEU A 581 -16.63 8.14 -33.44
N TYR A 582 -16.71 6.83 -33.23
CA TYR A 582 -15.91 6.12 -32.23
C TYR A 582 -14.95 5.18 -32.93
N ILE A 583 -13.65 5.46 -32.78
CA ILE A 583 -12.55 4.64 -33.27
C ILE A 583 -12.04 3.82 -32.08
N THR A 584 -12.05 2.50 -32.18
CA THR A 584 -11.58 1.60 -31.12
C THR A 584 -10.06 1.70 -30.94
N ALA A 585 -9.55 1.15 -29.84
CA ALA A 585 -8.11 1.08 -29.59
C ALA A 585 -7.34 0.24 -30.64
N ASP A 586 -8.03 -0.61 -31.40
CA ASP A 586 -7.48 -1.36 -32.53
C ASP A 586 -7.50 -0.56 -33.85
N GLY A 587 -8.06 0.65 -33.83
CA GLY A 587 -8.19 1.53 -34.98
C GLY A 587 -9.40 1.23 -35.87
N ASP A 588 -10.36 0.42 -35.42
CA ASP A 588 -11.58 0.13 -36.17
C ASP A 588 -12.68 1.16 -35.86
N ILE A 589 -13.54 1.47 -36.83
CA ILE A 589 -14.69 2.35 -36.60
C ILE A 589 -15.87 1.50 -36.15
N ASP A 590 -16.43 1.81 -34.98
CA ASP A 590 -17.71 1.22 -34.56
C ASP A 590 -18.87 1.98 -35.22
N ASN A 591 -19.43 1.36 -36.26
CA ASN A 591 -20.56 1.94 -36.99
C ASN A 591 -21.84 2.04 -36.13
N ALA A 592 -22.01 1.19 -35.11
CA ALA A 592 -23.16 1.27 -34.21
C ALA A 592 -23.04 2.46 -33.23
N ALA A 593 -21.82 2.94 -32.99
CA ALA A 593 -21.51 4.11 -32.18
C ALA A 593 -21.50 5.44 -32.96
N THR A 594 -21.69 5.38 -34.29
CA THR A 594 -21.67 6.56 -35.15
C THR A 594 -22.95 7.38 -34.97
N TYR A 595 -22.82 8.68 -34.69
CA TYR A 595 -23.94 9.59 -34.47
C TYR A 595 -23.87 10.81 -35.38
N ASP A 596 -24.96 11.11 -36.08
CA ASP A 596 -25.10 12.31 -36.90
C ASP A 596 -25.92 13.36 -36.14
N LYS A 597 -25.40 14.59 -36.05
CA LYS A 597 -25.96 15.70 -35.28
C LYS A 597 -27.44 15.93 -35.62
N LEU A 598 -28.30 15.78 -34.62
CA LEU A 598 -29.74 15.86 -34.82
C LEU A 598 -30.21 17.30 -35.01
N HIS A 599 -29.70 18.23 -34.19
CA HIS A 599 -30.10 19.64 -34.25
C HIS A 599 -29.01 20.51 -34.89
N VAL A 600 -29.25 20.95 -36.14
CA VAL A 600 -28.36 21.89 -36.84
C VAL A 600 -28.48 23.33 -36.29
N PHE A 601 -27.36 24.03 -36.18
CA PHE A 601 -27.25 25.35 -35.57
C PHE A 601 -27.52 26.51 -36.53
N ASP A 602 -28.60 27.23 -36.30
CA ASP A 602 -28.92 28.48 -36.99
C ASP A 602 -29.05 29.64 -36.00
N TYR A 603 -28.15 30.63 -36.07
CA TYR A 603 -28.16 31.81 -35.21
C TYR A 603 -27.64 33.05 -35.93
N GLY A 604 -28.48 34.08 -36.04
CA GLY A 604 -28.15 35.30 -36.79
C GLY A 604 -27.79 34.99 -38.24
N SER A 605 -26.59 35.40 -38.67
CA SER A 605 -26.03 35.14 -40.00
C SER A 605 -25.36 33.77 -40.15
N LEU A 606 -25.14 33.03 -39.06
CA LEU A 606 -24.61 31.66 -39.11
C LEU A 606 -25.76 30.69 -39.37
N LYS A 607 -25.73 30.05 -40.53
CA LYS A 607 -26.73 29.07 -40.99
C LYS A 607 -26.06 27.73 -41.29
N GLU A 608 -25.88 26.88 -40.28
CA GLU A 608 -25.32 25.52 -40.47
C GLU A 608 -26.22 24.72 -41.44
N SER A 609 -27.54 24.93 -41.36
CA SER A 609 -28.56 24.30 -42.22
C SER A 609 -28.39 24.55 -43.73
N ALA A 610 -27.61 25.58 -44.11
CA ALA A 610 -27.33 25.88 -45.51
C ALA A 610 -26.42 24.84 -46.18
N THR A 611 -25.63 24.10 -45.40
CA THR A 611 -24.66 23.12 -45.91
C THR A 611 -24.71 21.77 -45.20
N VAL A 612 -25.13 21.73 -43.94
CA VAL A 612 -25.22 20.50 -43.15
C VAL A 612 -26.69 20.09 -43.04
N GLN A 613 -26.98 18.81 -43.27
CA GLN A 613 -28.31 18.27 -43.03
C GLN A 613 -28.44 17.69 -41.61
N PRO A 614 -29.64 17.75 -41.01
CA PRO A 614 -29.93 17.07 -39.76
C PRO A 614 -29.74 15.55 -39.86
N GLY A 615 -29.21 14.95 -38.80
CA GLY A 615 -29.13 13.51 -38.64
C GLY A 615 -30.52 12.85 -38.55
N PRO A 616 -30.66 11.57 -38.92
CA PRO A 616 -31.96 10.93 -39.05
C PRO A 616 -32.57 10.48 -37.71
N ALA A 617 -31.75 10.18 -36.71
CA ALA A 617 -32.20 9.65 -35.41
C ALA A 617 -31.09 9.73 -34.34
N VAL A 618 -31.50 9.54 -33.08
CA VAL A 618 -30.60 9.25 -31.96
C VAL A 618 -30.07 7.82 -32.08
N THR A 619 -28.80 7.62 -31.74
CA THR A 619 -28.16 6.30 -31.78
C THR A 619 -28.08 5.66 -30.38
N PRO A 620 -28.11 4.32 -30.27
CA PRO A 620 -28.05 3.65 -28.98
C PRO A 620 -26.74 3.96 -28.21
N PRO A 621 -26.79 4.02 -26.86
CA PRO A 621 -25.56 4.06 -26.06
C PRO A 621 -24.70 2.81 -26.29
N PHE A 622 -23.38 2.99 -26.42
CA PHE A 622 -22.42 1.93 -26.71
C PHE A 622 -21.38 1.78 -25.59
N ASP A 623 -20.87 0.56 -25.40
CA ASP A 623 -19.89 0.30 -24.34
C ASP A 623 -18.50 0.80 -24.75
N SER A 624 -17.75 1.31 -23.79
CA SER A 624 -16.35 1.69 -23.94
C SER A 624 -15.55 1.27 -22.72
N PRO A 625 -14.21 1.29 -22.76
CA PRO A 625 -13.36 0.98 -21.61
C PRO A 625 -13.57 1.87 -20.38
N ILE A 626 -14.26 3.00 -20.51
CA ILE A 626 -14.52 3.95 -19.41
C ILE A 626 -16.00 4.01 -18.99
N GLY A 627 -16.85 3.15 -19.56
CA GLY A 627 -18.30 3.14 -19.32
C GLY A 627 -19.11 3.32 -20.61
N ARG A 628 -20.44 3.39 -20.47
CA ARG A 628 -21.34 3.46 -21.61
C ARG A 628 -21.57 4.88 -22.11
N ILE A 629 -21.24 5.14 -23.37
CA ILE A 629 -21.28 6.46 -23.99
C ILE A 629 -22.57 6.62 -24.81
N GLY A 630 -23.30 7.72 -24.59
CA GLY A 630 -24.33 8.24 -25.47
C GLY A 630 -23.81 9.48 -26.20
N SER A 631 -23.80 9.45 -27.53
CA SER A 631 -23.26 10.55 -28.34
C SER A 631 -24.33 11.60 -28.67
N LEU A 632 -24.01 12.85 -28.38
CA LEU A 632 -24.71 14.05 -28.84
C LEU A 632 -23.64 15.05 -29.34
N ILE A 633 -24.02 16.10 -30.08
CA ILE A 633 -23.06 17.05 -30.65
C ILE A 633 -23.55 18.49 -30.43
N CYS A 634 -22.70 19.31 -29.79
CA CYS A 634 -22.84 20.76 -29.71
C CYS A 634 -24.26 21.29 -29.45
N PHE A 635 -24.99 21.68 -30.50
CA PHE A 635 -26.28 22.33 -30.37
C PHE A 635 -27.38 21.42 -29.78
N ASP A 636 -27.19 20.09 -29.85
CA ASP A 636 -28.01 19.10 -29.14
C ASP A 636 -28.04 19.37 -27.61
N LEU A 637 -27.02 20.05 -27.07
CA LEU A 637 -26.94 20.50 -25.68
C LEU A 637 -28.18 21.27 -25.22
N ARG A 638 -28.84 21.98 -26.14
CA ARG A 638 -30.03 22.79 -25.82
C ARG A 638 -31.31 21.97 -25.69
N PHE A 639 -31.30 20.70 -26.09
CA PHE A 639 -32.48 19.83 -26.15
C PHE A 639 -32.37 18.73 -25.09
N PRO A 640 -32.84 18.96 -23.84
CA PRO A 640 -32.73 18.00 -22.74
C PRO A 640 -33.31 16.63 -23.07
N GLU A 641 -34.37 16.61 -23.87
CA GLU A 641 -35.13 15.41 -24.20
C GLU A 641 -34.21 14.34 -24.81
N THR A 642 -33.29 14.73 -25.68
CA THR A 642 -32.35 13.82 -26.33
C THR A 642 -31.37 13.19 -25.33
N ALA A 643 -30.85 14.00 -24.40
CA ALA A 643 -29.96 13.54 -23.33
C ALA A 643 -30.67 12.58 -22.38
N LEU A 644 -31.92 12.90 -22.03
CA LEU A 644 -32.77 12.09 -21.19
C LEU A 644 -33.14 10.77 -21.86
N THR A 645 -33.42 10.75 -23.16
CA THR A 645 -33.69 9.52 -23.92
C THR A 645 -32.51 8.53 -23.90
N LEU A 646 -31.28 9.03 -23.85
CA LEU A 646 -30.06 8.20 -23.78
C LEU A 646 -29.76 7.72 -22.36
N ALA A 647 -29.79 8.62 -21.38
CA ALA A 647 -29.33 8.35 -20.02
C ALA A 647 -30.42 7.86 -19.05
N GLN A 648 -31.67 8.22 -19.31
CA GLN A 648 -32.85 7.85 -18.52
C GLN A 648 -33.97 7.35 -19.45
N PRO A 649 -33.70 6.31 -20.28
CA PRO A 649 -34.66 5.78 -21.24
C PRO A 649 -35.94 5.30 -20.55
N GLY A 650 -37.10 5.67 -21.10
CA GLY A 650 -38.38 5.16 -20.64
C GLY A 650 -38.55 3.65 -20.92
N PRO A 651 -39.48 2.95 -20.25
CA PRO A 651 -39.60 1.49 -20.33
C PRO A 651 -39.74 0.90 -21.75
N SER A 652 -40.32 1.68 -22.68
CA SER A 652 -40.52 1.31 -24.08
C SER A 652 -39.30 1.58 -24.98
N SER A 653 -38.22 2.15 -24.44
CA SER A 653 -37.00 2.41 -25.19
C SER A 653 -36.31 1.09 -25.59
N PRO A 654 -35.77 0.99 -26.81
CA PRO A 654 -35.01 -0.19 -27.21
C PRO A 654 -33.68 -0.36 -26.44
N TRP A 655 -33.25 0.64 -25.67
CA TRP A 655 -32.07 0.59 -24.80
C TRP A 655 -32.38 0.85 -23.31
N THR A 656 -33.60 0.55 -22.84
CA THR A 656 -33.98 0.66 -21.41
C THR A 656 -33.01 -0.07 -20.47
N SER A 657 -32.55 -1.26 -20.87
CA SER A 657 -31.58 -2.05 -20.09
C SER A 657 -30.16 -1.52 -20.16
N ARG A 658 -29.91 -0.50 -20.98
CA ARG A 658 -28.57 -0.01 -21.30
C ARG A 658 -28.48 1.52 -21.35
N PRO A 659 -28.84 2.24 -20.26
CA PRO A 659 -28.74 3.69 -20.22
C PRO A 659 -27.30 4.16 -20.39
N ALA A 660 -27.13 5.34 -20.98
CA ALA A 660 -25.85 6.04 -21.02
C ALA A 660 -25.40 6.39 -19.59
N GLN A 661 -24.09 6.28 -19.37
CA GLN A 661 -23.39 6.72 -18.15
C GLN A 661 -22.56 7.97 -18.42
N ILE A 662 -22.16 8.16 -19.69
CA ILE A 662 -21.40 9.28 -20.19
C ILE A 662 -22.17 9.87 -21.37
N LEU A 663 -22.36 11.19 -21.39
CA LEU A 663 -22.92 11.92 -22.52
C LEU A 663 -21.86 12.83 -23.12
N THR A 664 -21.73 12.85 -24.45
CA THR A 664 -20.75 13.69 -25.13
C THR A 664 -21.38 14.94 -25.72
N TYR A 665 -20.62 16.04 -25.75
CA TYR A 665 -20.96 17.24 -26.52
C TYR A 665 -19.70 17.84 -27.17
N PRO A 666 -19.06 17.13 -28.13
CA PRO A 666 -18.02 17.71 -28.96
C PRO A 666 -18.56 18.97 -29.65
N SER A 667 -17.84 20.09 -29.57
CA SER A 667 -18.42 21.41 -29.88
C SER A 667 -17.47 22.44 -30.46
N ALA A 668 -17.99 23.28 -31.35
CA ALA A 668 -17.40 24.50 -31.87
C ALA A 668 -18.22 25.72 -31.43
N PHE A 669 -18.37 25.88 -30.11
CA PHE A 669 -19.31 26.82 -29.51
C PHE A 669 -18.89 28.28 -29.74
N THR A 670 -19.85 29.15 -30.05
CA THR A 670 -19.56 30.56 -30.38
C THR A 670 -19.19 31.38 -29.14
N LEU A 671 -18.40 32.45 -29.31
CA LEU A 671 -17.88 33.26 -28.20
C LEU A 671 -18.97 33.81 -27.27
N ARG A 672 -19.98 34.47 -27.83
CA ARG A 672 -21.06 35.14 -27.05
C ARG A 672 -21.84 34.15 -26.21
N THR A 673 -22.30 33.05 -26.81
CA THR A 673 -23.04 32.04 -26.05
C THR A 673 -22.12 31.19 -25.18
N GLY A 674 -20.85 31.06 -25.56
CA GLY A 674 -19.79 30.41 -24.78
C GLY A 674 -19.67 31.01 -23.40
N ALA A 675 -19.42 32.32 -23.36
CA ALA A 675 -19.35 33.09 -22.13
C ALA A 675 -20.63 32.99 -21.28
N ALA A 676 -21.81 33.01 -21.91
CA ALA A 676 -23.09 33.10 -21.19
C ALA A 676 -23.67 31.74 -20.75
N HIS A 677 -23.50 30.68 -21.53
CA HIS A 677 -24.33 29.48 -21.44
C HIS A 677 -23.56 28.16 -21.35
N TRP A 678 -22.32 28.10 -21.83
CA TRP A 678 -21.61 26.84 -22.09
C TRP A 678 -21.53 25.93 -20.85
N GLU A 679 -20.90 26.41 -19.78
CA GLU A 679 -20.76 25.66 -18.54
C GLU A 679 -22.11 25.36 -17.89
N THR A 680 -23.01 26.35 -17.86
CA THR A 680 -24.34 26.22 -17.23
C THR A 680 -25.14 25.08 -17.85
N LEU A 681 -25.18 25.00 -19.19
CA LEU A 681 -25.94 23.97 -19.88
C LEU A 681 -25.31 22.59 -19.68
N LEU A 682 -23.99 22.46 -19.77
CA LEU A 682 -23.29 21.17 -19.58
C LEU A 682 -23.53 20.61 -18.17
N ARG A 683 -23.43 21.44 -17.15
CA ARG A 683 -23.73 21.05 -15.77
C ARG A 683 -25.21 20.67 -15.61
N ALA A 684 -26.12 21.41 -16.24
CA ALA A 684 -27.53 21.07 -16.22
C ALA A 684 -27.80 19.69 -16.82
N ARG A 685 -27.19 19.35 -17.97
CA ARG A 685 -27.28 17.99 -18.55
C ARG A 685 -26.75 16.92 -17.62
N ALA A 686 -25.63 17.17 -16.94
CA ALA A 686 -25.05 16.20 -16.01
C ALA A 686 -25.99 15.92 -14.82
N ILE A 687 -26.55 16.97 -14.24
CA ILE A 687 -27.47 16.90 -13.10
C ILE A 687 -28.77 16.19 -13.47
N GLU A 688 -29.44 16.63 -14.54
CA GLU A 688 -30.78 16.13 -14.89
C GLU A 688 -30.76 14.68 -15.41
N THR A 689 -29.60 14.22 -15.89
CA THR A 689 -29.41 12.84 -16.38
C THR A 689 -28.68 11.94 -15.39
N GLN A 690 -28.07 12.50 -14.33
CA GLN A 690 -27.15 11.81 -13.42
C GLN A 690 -26.10 11.00 -14.19
N SER A 691 -25.41 11.69 -15.11
CA SER A 691 -24.39 11.12 -15.98
C SER A 691 -23.17 12.01 -16.02
N TYR A 692 -22.00 11.44 -16.32
CA TYR A 692 -20.85 12.26 -16.69
C TYR A 692 -21.16 12.96 -18.01
N VAL A 693 -20.75 14.22 -18.12
CA VAL A 693 -20.84 15.00 -19.35
C VAL A 693 -19.45 15.37 -19.81
N VAL A 694 -19.07 14.92 -21.01
CA VAL A 694 -17.75 15.17 -21.62
C VAL A 694 -17.90 16.05 -22.86
N ALA A 695 -17.38 17.27 -22.79
CA ALA A 695 -17.53 18.25 -23.86
C ALA A 695 -16.15 18.73 -24.35
N ALA A 696 -15.61 18.04 -25.36
CA ALA A 696 -14.40 18.47 -26.05
C ALA A 696 -14.72 19.67 -26.96
N ALA A 697 -13.96 20.76 -26.84
CA ALA A 697 -14.25 22.02 -27.49
C ALA A 697 -13.19 22.42 -28.52
N GLN A 698 -13.62 23.06 -29.60
CA GLN A 698 -12.78 23.89 -30.43
C GLN A 698 -12.49 25.21 -29.71
N VAL A 699 -11.29 25.77 -29.90
CA VAL A 699 -10.87 27.04 -29.31
C VAL A 699 -10.22 27.93 -30.36
N GLY A 700 -10.26 29.25 -30.13
CA GLY A 700 -9.45 30.19 -30.89
C GLY A 700 -10.05 30.60 -32.22
N ARG A 701 -9.24 31.24 -33.07
CA ARG A 701 -9.65 31.76 -34.37
C ARG A 701 -9.40 30.74 -35.47
N HIS A 702 -10.46 30.18 -36.02
CA HIS A 702 -10.39 29.22 -37.13
C HIS A 702 -10.07 29.89 -38.47
N ASN A 703 -10.55 31.14 -38.64
CA ASN A 703 -10.31 32.02 -39.78
C ASN A 703 -10.71 33.46 -39.43
N GLU A 704 -10.69 34.37 -40.41
CA GLU A 704 -11.03 35.78 -40.21
C GLU A 704 -12.45 36.01 -39.66
N LYS A 705 -13.40 35.10 -39.96
CA LYS A 705 -14.84 35.27 -39.67
C LYS A 705 -15.35 34.40 -38.52
N ARG A 706 -14.61 33.37 -38.11
CA ARG A 706 -15.08 32.36 -37.15
C ARG A 706 -14.05 32.09 -36.06
N ALA A 707 -14.52 32.14 -34.82
CA ALA A 707 -13.78 31.76 -33.63
C ALA A 707 -14.67 30.99 -32.66
N SER A 708 -14.06 30.11 -31.85
CA SER A 708 -14.76 29.30 -30.86
C SER A 708 -14.25 29.53 -29.44
N TRP A 709 -15.15 29.33 -28.48
CA TRP A 709 -14.98 29.68 -27.08
C TRP A 709 -13.88 28.89 -26.35
N GLY A 710 -13.62 27.65 -26.76
CA GLY A 710 -12.80 26.71 -26.01
C GLY A 710 -13.48 26.25 -24.72
N GLN A 711 -12.68 26.12 -23.66
CA GLN A 711 -13.10 25.59 -22.37
C GLN A 711 -13.76 24.21 -22.50
N SER A 712 -13.00 23.24 -22.99
CA SER A 712 -13.43 21.84 -22.89
C SER A 712 -13.72 21.50 -21.42
N ILE A 713 -14.87 20.88 -21.15
CA ILE A 713 -15.37 20.66 -19.80
C ILE A 713 -15.74 19.19 -19.60
N VAL A 714 -15.45 18.67 -18.41
CA VAL A 714 -16.08 17.45 -17.88
C VAL A 714 -16.82 17.79 -16.60
N ALA A 715 -18.10 17.41 -16.54
CA ALA A 715 -18.92 17.51 -15.34
C ALA A 715 -19.28 16.11 -14.84
N ASP A 716 -19.22 15.91 -13.53
CA ASP A 716 -19.63 14.67 -12.87
C ASP A 716 -21.17 14.56 -12.74
N PRO A 717 -21.72 13.40 -12.37
CA PRO A 717 -23.16 13.20 -12.20
C PRO A 717 -23.84 14.11 -11.16
N TRP A 718 -23.07 14.78 -10.29
CA TRP A 718 -23.56 15.77 -9.34
C TRP A 718 -23.56 17.20 -9.92
N GLY A 719 -23.07 17.37 -11.15
CA GLY A 719 -22.94 18.66 -11.82
C GLY A 719 -21.72 19.46 -11.38
N ARG A 720 -20.75 18.85 -10.69
CA ARG A 720 -19.47 19.50 -10.40
C ARG A 720 -18.58 19.42 -11.65
N VAL A 721 -17.96 20.53 -11.99
CA VAL A 721 -16.93 20.56 -13.04
C VAL A 721 -15.65 19.93 -12.48
N VAL A 722 -15.26 18.79 -13.05
CA VAL A 722 -14.08 18.00 -12.65
C VAL A 722 -12.91 18.21 -13.60
N LEU A 723 -13.15 18.73 -14.81
CA LEU A 723 -12.14 19.21 -15.73
C LEU A 723 -12.63 20.47 -16.44
N LYS A 724 -11.76 21.48 -16.58
CA LYS A 724 -12.00 22.67 -17.40
C LYS A 724 -10.69 23.14 -18.01
N LEU A 725 -10.62 23.15 -19.34
CA LEU A 725 -9.47 23.64 -20.11
C LEU A 725 -9.57 25.16 -20.35
N LYS A 726 -8.50 25.76 -20.87
CA LYS A 726 -8.41 27.20 -21.16
C LYS A 726 -9.37 27.60 -22.29
N GLY A 727 -9.67 28.90 -22.38
CA GLY A 727 -10.55 29.45 -23.40
C GLY A 727 -9.85 30.43 -24.33
N VAL A 728 -10.59 31.48 -24.68
CA VAL A 728 -10.08 32.65 -25.40
C VAL A 728 -9.81 33.79 -24.42
N VAL A 729 -8.90 34.70 -24.80
CA VAL A 729 -8.58 35.89 -24.03
C VAL A 729 -9.84 36.75 -23.83
N GLU A 730 -10.10 37.14 -22.59
CA GLU A 730 -11.15 38.11 -22.27
C GLU A 730 -10.73 39.50 -22.75
N VAL A 731 -11.37 40.00 -23.81
CA VAL A 731 -11.06 41.32 -24.39
C VAL A 731 -11.79 42.42 -23.61
N ARG A 732 -11.04 43.35 -23.01
CA ARG A 732 -11.58 44.52 -22.31
C ARG A 732 -11.58 45.75 -23.23
N PRO A 733 -12.44 46.76 -22.96
CA PRO A 733 -12.41 48.01 -23.71
C PRO A 733 -11.02 48.67 -23.64
N GLY A 734 -10.32 48.74 -24.79
CA GLY A 734 -8.97 49.32 -24.90
C GLY A 734 -7.86 48.33 -25.23
N ASP A 735 -8.13 47.02 -25.23
CA ASP A 735 -7.14 46.00 -25.58
C ASP A 735 -6.92 45.91 -27.10
N ASP A 736 -5.66 45.82 -27.53
CA ASP A 736 -5.25 45.59 -28.93
C ASP A 736 -5.12 44.08 -29.25
N VAL A 737 -6.06 43.28 -28.74
CA VAL A 737 -6.11 41.83 -28.95
C VAL A 737 -7.40 41.49 -29.70
N PRO A 738 -7.33 40.84 -30.87
CA PRO A 738 -8.54 40.50 -31.60
C PRO A 738 -9.47 39.55 -30.83
N GLU A 739 -10.78 39.75 -30.96
CA GLU A 739 -11.79 38.89 -30.34
C GLU A 739 -11.63 37.41 -30.79
N GLY A 740 -11.73 36.49 -29.84
CA GLY A 740 -11.58 35.05 -30.09
C GLY A 740 -10.13 34.55 -30.18
N THR A 741 -9.14 35.39 -29.84
CA THR A 741 -7.74 34.94 -29.70
C THR A 741 -7.63 33.92 -28.56
N ALA A 742 -7.07 32.74 -28.85
CA ALA A 742 -6.88 31.70 -27.85
C ALA A 742 -5.90 32.14 -26.74
N GLU A 743 -6.16 31.73 -25.50
CA GLU A 743 -5.18 31.89 -24.42
C GLU A 743 -3.90 31.08 -24.73
N GLU A 744 -2.76 31.52 -24.19
CA GLU A 744 -1.50 30.80 -24.36
C GLU A 744 -1.61 29.36 -23.84
N GLY A 745 -1.33 28.40 -24.73
CA GLY A 745 -1.41 26.96 -24.45
C GLY A 745 -2.82 26.37 -24.47
N ALA A 746 -3.85 27.13 -24.87
CA ALA A 746 -5.21 26.60 -25.04
C ALA A 746 -5.36 25.71 -26.28
N GLU A 747 -4.61 26.01 -27.35
CA GLU A 747 -4.58 25.19 -28.57
C GLU A 747 -3.71 23.93 -28.36
N GLY A 748 -4.29 22.75 -28.57
CA GLY A 748 -3.60 21.47 -28.33
C GLY A 748 -3.45 21.10 -26.85
N GLU A 749 -4.24 21.74 -25.98
CA GLU A 749 -4.38 21.40 -24.57
C GLU A 749 -5.09 20.04 -24.40
N ILE A 750 -4.76 19.33 -23.33
CA ILE A 750 -5.37 18.05 -22.98
C ILE A 750 -5.57 17.98 -21.47
N GLY A 751 -6.71 17.47 -21.04
CA GLY A 751 -7.00 17.18 -19.63
C GLY A 751 -7.34 15.72 -19.41
N PHE A 752 -7.09 15.24 -18.19
CA PHE A 752 -7.35 13.87 -17.78
C PHE A 752 -8.35 13.85 -16.63
N VAL A 753 -9.28 12.90 -16.66
CA VAL A 753 -10.30 12.75 -15.64
C VAL A 753 -10.57 11.27 -15.39
N ASP A 754 -10.78 10.93 -14.12
CA ASP A 754 -11.23 9.60 -13.73
C ASP A 754 -12.74 9.51 -13.88
N ILE A 755 -13.21 8.50 -14.62
CA ILE A 755 -14.64 8.21 -14.71
C ILE A 755 -14.99 7.15 -13.66
N ASP A 756 -15.45 7.63 -12.50
CA ASP A 756 -15.87 6.77 -11.39
C ASP A 756 -17.35 6.37 -11.56
N LEU A 757 -17.57 5.17 -12.10
CA LEU A 757 -18.90 4.59 -12.31
C LEU A 757 -19.57 4.19 -10.98
N ASP A 758 -18.81 3.88 -9.93
CA ASP A 758 -19.37 3.57 -8.61
C ASP A 758 -19.93 4.82 -7.95
N ALA A 759 -19.25 5.97 -8.10
CA ALA A 759 -19.78 7.27 -7.68
C ALA A 759 -21.06 7.63 -8.45
N LEU A 760 -21.10 7.36 -9.77
CA LEU A 760 -22.30 7.56 -10.58
C LEU A 760 -23.48 6.71 -10.06
N GLU A 761 -23.27 5.41 -9.85
CA GLU A 761 -24.32 4.52 -9.35
C GLU A 761 -24.74 4.89 -7.91
N ARG A 762 -23.81 5.40 -7.10
CA ARG A 762 -24.12 5.95 -5.78
C ARG A 762 -25.05 7.16 -5.88
N VAL A 763 -24.75 8.13 -6.75
CA VAL A 763 -25.61 9.31 -6.98
C VAL A 763 -27.01 8.90 -7.42
N ARG A 764 -27.12 7.97 -8.38
CA ARG A 764 -28.41 7.46 -8.85
C ARG A 764 -29.20 6.74 -7.75
N ARG A 765 -28.52 5.99 -6.88
CA ARG A 765 -29.14 5.27 -5.77
C ARG A 765 -29.58 6.20 -4.63
N GLU A 766 -28.75 7.17 -4.27
CA GLU A 766 -29.00 8.08 -3.14
C GLU A 766 -30.01 9.18 -3.51
N MET A 767 -30.10 9.55 -4.79
CA MET A 767 -31.06 10.54 -5.30
C MET A 767 -31.79 10.00 -6.55
N PRO A 768 -32.66 9.00 -6.43
CA PRO A 768 -33.29 8.38 -7.60
C PRO A 768 -34.27 9.34 -8.31
N LEU A 769 -34.07 9.55 -9.60
CA LEU A 769 -34.98 10.34 -10.44
C LEU A 769 -36.18 9.51 -10.91
N GLN A 770 -37.23 9.43 -10.08
CA GLN A 770 -38.47 8.73 -10.44
C GLN A 770 -39.33 9.56 -11.40
N ARG A 771 -39.51 9.09 -12.64
CA ARG A 771 -40.48 9.67 -13.57
C ARG A 771 -41.87 9.10 -13.29
N ARG A 772 -42.81 9.98 -12.92
CA ARG A 772 -44.18 9.62 -12.53
C ARG A 772 -45.21 9.81 -13.65
N THR A 773 -44.76 10.19 -14.84
CA THR A 773 -45.59 10.47 -16.02
C THR A 773 -44.97 9.83 -17.24
#